data_AF-A0A1M3N385-F1
#
_entry.id   AF-A0A1M3N385-F1
#
_cell.length_a   1.000
_cell.length_b   1.000
_cell.length_c   1.000
_cell.angle_alpha   90.00
_cell.angle_beta   90.00
_cell.angle_gamma   90.00
#
_symmetry.space_group_name_H-M   'P 1'
#
loop_
_entity.id
_entity.type
_entity.pdbx_description
1 polymer ?
#
loop_
_entity_poly.entity_id
_entity_poly.type
_entity_poly.pdbx_seq_one_letter_code
_entity_poly.pdbx_strand_id
1 'polypeptide(L)'
;MLAILRIDSSNLLSFARTTLAAGLVLAPLFVTGDAGAVGTRTFVLDTLDKMSGGDLKGVSVSSDGTVRAGFTLGSAPIPDATTVFAATTLTDGSTLIGTSPNGKVYKAVGDTITLFGDTGALAVTSIVQAKNGTIYAATIPDGKIFKLSQGKADVFATLPDASHVWALTRDKNGTGLFAATGPEGKVFHVEANGSSSVYFRSTEPHLVSLALADNGDLYAGSSGKGQLYKITGPGRATVFGDMPGEEVKAIAVGKDNAVWVISNEYGEPPEPPKRSAAAGRVPAGPSAAPKGKPGKGQLHRFDAQGRMERMMKHDDTHYMALSLDDKGAPYVGTGAGGRVYTVDDAHAVTIVADTDERQVGALHVSGGKGFVATSDPPVLRRILGRGGPDAVWTSKVLDATLRARFGTVSWRSSGPVEVSFRTGGTGVPDATWSGWSNPITGPAPINATARYVQVRARFSRDPNATLAEVTVPFVTDNVRPVITEVNATAKAGPTKEPVKEVPASGAEPPKRDSVVKVTWKVDNPDSDPLRYRIAFKREGQAQWRDALKADEVHTKTELDWETSALPEGKYRVRVEASDEAANPPDQVLKHALESDTVVVDNTPPRIETLTLAGRRLRARVVDGTSPIVRFEIAIDGRTDWRPLAPADGVFDTSDESVDADVSVVVPPGSHIVVVRAFDAAGNAVSRDIEAK
;
A
#
# COMPACT_ATOMS: atom_id res chain seq x y z
N MET A 1 2.06 -44.40 -61.78
CA MET A 1 2.89 -44.55 -62.99
C MET A 1 3.67 -43.25 -63.14
N LEU A 2 5.00 -43.34 -63.18
CA LEU A 2 5.98 -42.24 -63.20
C LEU A 2 5.68 -41.18 -64.29
N ALA A 3 5.95 -39.91 -64.00
CA ALA A 3 7.03 -39.15 -64.65
C ALA A 3 7.16 -37.72 -64.08
N ILE A 4 8.40 -37.36 -63.77
CA ILE A 4 8.93 -36.05 -63.37
C ILE A 4 9.60 -35.41 -64.58
N LEU A 5 9.49 -34.08 -64.74
CA LEU A 5 10.42 -33.15 -65.44
C LEU A 5 9.85 -31.73 -65.18
N ARG A 6 10.41 -30.75 -64.45
CA ARG A 6 11.76 -30.23 -64.11
C ARG A 6 12.53 -29.55 -65.25
N ILE A 7 13.01 -28.34 -64.89
CA ILE A 7 14.10 -27.49 -65.43
C ILE A 7 13.59 -26.27 -66.23
N ASP A 8 13.62 -25.03 -65.72
CA ASP A 8 14.70 -24.07 -65.33
C ASP A 8 15.07 -23.12 -66.48
N SER A 9 14.95 -21.80 -66.28
CA SER A 9 16.03 -20.77 -66.26
C SER A 9 15.72 -19.72 -67.35
N SER A 10 15.97 -18.41 -67.29
CA SER A 10 16.99 -17.58 -66.61
C SER A 10 16.64 -16.07 -66.72
N ASN A 11 17.20 -15.26 -65.82
CA ASN A 11 17.13 -13.79 -65.69
C ASN A 11 17.83 -12.98 -66.83
N LEU A 12 17.43 -11.70 -67.03
CA LEU A 12 18.23 -10.44 -66.81
C LEU A 12 17.79 -9.23 -67.68
N LEU A 13 17.54 -8.09 -67.00
CA LEU A 13 17.86 -6.65 -67.33
C LEU A 13 17.33 -6.00 -68.64
N SER A 14 16.94 -4.72 -68.76
CA SER A 14 16.78 -3.54 -67.88
C SER A 14 16.22 -2.31 -68.66
N PHE A 15 15.68 -1.31 -67.94
CA PHE A 15 15.54 0.16 -68.23
C PHE A 15 14.70 0.71 -69.41
N ALA A 16 13.63 1.50 -69.13
CA ALA A 16 13.64 2.99 -69.05
C ALA A 16 12.23 3.66 -69.05
N ARG A 17 12.15 4.78 -68.30
CA ARG A 17 11.12 5.84 -68.02
C ARG A 17 10.15 6.21 -69.18
N THR A 18 8.93 6.74 -68.99
CA THR A 18 8.56 8.09 -68.42
C THR A 18 7.01 8.27 -68.31
N THR A 19 6.57 9.14 -67.40
CA THR A 19 5.22 9.60 -66.92
C THR A 19 4.31 10.39 -67.90
N LEU A 20 2.95 10.40 -67.70
CA LEU A 20 2.11 11.55 -67.19
C LEU A 20 0.56 11.30 -67.23
N ALA A 21 -0.15 11.62 -66.13
CA ALA A 21 -1.48 12.29 -65.90
C ALA A 21 -2.74 11.99 -66.79
N ALA A 22 -4.02 12.09 -66.37
CA ALA A 22 -4.77 12.38 -65.14
C ALA A 22 -6.27 12.13 -65.40
N GLY A 23 -7.11 11.98 -64.36
CA GLY A 23 -8.58 12.01 -64.47
C GLY A 23 -9.27 11.86 -63.11
N LEU A 24 -9.76 12.97 -62.55
CA LEU A 24 -10.38 13.12 -61.22
C LEU A 24 -11.91 13.10 -61.35
N VAL A 25 -12.62 12.33 -60.53
CA VAL A 25 -14.09 12.45 -60.31
C VAL A 25 -14.36 12.59 -58.82
N LEU A 26 -15.05 13.67 -58.45
CA LEU A 26 -15.41 14.06 -57.09
C LEU A 26 -16.75 13.40 -56.68
N ALA A 27 -16.80 12.82 -55.47
CA ALA A 27 -18.05 12.46 -54.78
C ALA A 27 -18.02 13.06 -53.36
N PRO A 28 -19.15 13.58 -52.83
CA PRO A 28 -19.17 14.28 -51.56
C PRO A 28 -19.11 13.30 -50.37
N LEU A 29 -18.02 13.39 -49.61
CA LEU A 29 -17.89 12.75 -48.30
C LEU A 29 -18.76 13.53 -47.29
N PHE A 30 -19.78 12.88 -46.75
CA PHE A 30 -20.36 13.28 -45.47
C PHE A 30 -19.28 13.05 -44.40
N VAL A 31 -18.68 14.14 -43.92
CA VAL A 31 -17.80 14.12 -42.76
C VAL A 31 -18.70 14.00 -41.53
N THR A 32 -18.87 12.77 -41.03
CA THR A 32 -19.23 12.58 -39.62
C THR A 32 -18.02 13.05 -38.80
N GLY A 33 -18.16 14.17 -38.11
CA GLY A 33 -17.14 14.68 -37.22
C GLY A 33 -17.01 13.76 -36.01
N ASP A 34 -16.07 12.81 -36.06
CA ASP A 34 -15.58 12.16 -34.85
C ASP A 34 -14.69 13.14 -34.11
N ALA A 35 -15.27 13.80 -33.12
CA ALA A 35 -14.55 14.56 -32.12
C ALA A 35 -13.70 13.58 -31.26
N GLY A 36 -12.38 13.72 -31.30
CA GLY A 36 -11.44 13.08 -30.39
C GLY A 36 -10.12 13.85 -30.40
N ALA A 37 -9.38 14.02 -29.31
CA ALA A 37 -9.59 13.61 -27.93
C ALA A 37 -8.60 14.38 -27.02
N VAL A 38 -8.98 14.52 -25.75
CA VAL A 38 -8.08 14.63 -24.58
C VAL A 38 -7.12 13.44 -24.58
N GLY A 39 -5.86 13.62 -24.17
CA GLY A 39 -4.84 12.56 -24.15
C GLY A 39 -5.34 11.19 -23.63
N THR A 40 -5.09 10.11 -24.39
CA THR A 40 -5.54 8.75 -24.03
C THR A 40 -4.82 8.25 -22.78
N ARG A 41 -5.59 7.86 -21.76
CA ARG A 41 -5.10 7.20 -20.54
C ARG A 41 -5.30 5.70 -20.65
N THR A 42 -4.58 4.92 -19.86
CA THR A 42 -4.63 3.45 -19.94
C THR A 42 -4.64 2.81 -18.57
N PHE A 43 -5.58 1.91 -18.32
CA PHE A 43 -5.45 0.94 -17.24
C PHE A 43 -4.59 -0.22 -17.72
N VAL A 44 -3.50 -0.49 -17.01
CA VAL A 44 -2.62 -1.65 -17.25
C VAL A 44 -2.59 -2.49 -15.98
N LEU A 45 -3.07 -3.74 -16.08
CA LEU A 45 -3.05 -4.75 -15.03
C LEU A 45 -2.01 -5.81 -15.40
N ASP A 46 -0.87 -5.81 -14.72
CA ASP A 46 0.34 -6.56 -15.09
C ASP A 46 1.22 -6.98 -13.90
N THR A 47 0.77 -6.72 -12.67
CA THR A 47 1.48 -7.06 -11.43
C THR A 47 0.59 -7.84 -10.49
N LEU A 48 1.19 -8.55 -9.52
CA LEU A 48 0.46 -9.27 -8.48
C LEU A 48 -0.60 -8.37 -7.82
N ASP A 49 -0.22 -7.22 -7.27
CA ASP A 49 -1.16 -6.32 -6.57
C ASP A 49 -2.36 -5.91 -7.43
N LYS A 50 -2.13 -5.66 -8.72
CA LYS A 50 -3.19 -5.26 -9.65
C LYS A 50 -4.09 -6.45 -10.03
N MET A 51 -3.50 -7.63 -10.23
CA MET A 51 -4.20 -8.85 -10.61
C MET A 51 -4.92 -9.51 -9.43
N SER A 52 -4.40 -9.43 -8.21
CA SER A 52 -4.99 -10.00 -7.00
C SER A 52 -5.92 -9.03 -6.24
N GLY A 53 -6.10 -7.81 -6.76
CA GLY A 53 -6.97 -6.80 -6.14
C GLY A 53 -8.47 -7.02 -6.38
N GLY A 54 -8.84 -7.98 -7.23
CA GLY A 54 -10.22 -8.36 -7.52
C GLY A 54 -10.59 -9.72 -6.95
N ASP A 55 -11.54 -10.40 -7.59
CA ASP A 55 -12.04 -11.71 -7.17
C ASP A 55 -11.27 -12.84 -7.88
N LEU A 56 -10.79 -13.81 -7.10
CA LEU A 56 -9.91 -14.90 -7.53
C LEU A 56 -10.58 -16.26 -7.34
N LYS A 57 -11.63 -16.53 -8.11
CA LYS A 57 -12.32 -17.82 -8.02
C LYS A 57 -11.56 -18.88 -8.83
N GLY A 58 -11.02 -19.90 -8.17
CA GLY A 58 -10.39 -21.05 -8.85
C GLY A 58 -9.18 -20.68 -9.74
N VAL A 59 -8.58 -19.51 -9.54
CA VAL A 59 -7.41 -19.02 -10.26
C VAL A 59 -6.24 -18.85 -9.30
N SER A 60 -5.03 -18.83 -9.86
CA SER A 60 -3.81 -18.49 -9.14
C SER A 60 -3.16 -17.27 -9.77
N VAL A 61 -2.50 -16.46 -8.96
CA VAL A 61 -1.80 -15.23 -9.38
C VAL A 61 -0.38 -15.27 -8.83
N SER A 62 0.60 -15.18 -9.71
CA SER A 62 2.01 -15.17 -9.35
C SER A 62 2.56 -13.74 -9.20
N SER A 63 3.71 -13.60 -8.52
CA SER A 63 4.37 -12.33 -8.22
C SER A 63 4.78 -11.56 -9.49
N ASP A 64 4.93 -12.25 -10.61
CA ASP A 64 5.18 -11.67 -11.93
C ASP A 64 3.91 -11.12 -12.62
N GLY A 65 2.74 -11.18 -11.96
CA GLY A 65 1.46 -10.74 -12.51
C GLY A 65 0.76 -11.78 -13.40
N THR A 66 1.30 -12.99 -13.53
CA THR A 66 0.68 -14.05 -14.32
C THR A 66 -0.49 -14.71 -13.59
N VAL A 67 -1.67 -14.66 -14.19
CA VAL A 67 -2.88 -15.38 -13.76
C VAL A 67 -3.01 -16.69 -14.53
N ARG A 68 -3.35 -17.78 -13.85
CA ARG A 68 -3.63 -19.10 -14.46
C ARG A 68 -4.67 -19.86 -13.64
N ALA A 69 -5.07 -21.05 -14.07
CA ALA A 69 -5.92 -21.92 -13.26
C ALA A 69 -5.28 -22.24 -11.89
N GLY A 70 -6.04 -22.04 -10.81
CA GLY A 70 -5.66 -22.32 -9.42
C GLY A 70 -6.37 -23.56 -8.90
N PHE A 71 -6.47 -23.69 -7.57
CA PHE A 71 -7.19 -24.81 -6.97
C PHE A 71 -8.70 -24.68 -7.14
N THR A 72 -9.32 -25.75 -7.61
CA THR A 72 -10.76 -25.93 -7.54
C THR A 72 -11.10 -26.46 -6.15
N LEU A 73 -11.89 -25.70 -5.40
CA LEU A 73 -12.20 -25.99 -4.02
C LEU A 73 -13.66 -26.42 -3.86
N GLY A 74 -13.87 -27.55 -3.17
CA GLY A 74 -15.17 -27.95 -2.67
C GLY A 74 -15.62 -27.08 -1.49
N SER A 75 -16.81 -27.35 -0.97
CA SER A 75 -17.37 -26.60 0.16
C SER A 75 -18.16 -27.54 1.07
N ALA A 76 -17.55 -27.96 2.18
CA ALA A 76 -18.20 -28.77 3.22
C ALA A 76 -18.18 -27.99 4.54
N PRO A 77 -19.30 -27.31 4.91
CA PRO A 77 -19.39 -26.58 6.17
C PRO A 77 -19.21 -27.49 7.38
N ILE A 78 -18.52 -27.00 8.41
CA ILE A 78 -18.29 -27.72 9.65
C ILE A 78 -19.29 -27.19 10.70
N PRO A 79 -20.20 -28.03 11.23
CA PRO A 79 -21.21 -27.57 12.18
C PRO A 79 -20.61 -27.31 13.57
N ASP A 80 -21.35 -26.57 14.40
CA ASP A 80 -21.05 -26.28 15.82
C ASP A 80 -19.62 -25.80 16.14
N ALA A 81 -18.99 -25.09 15.21
CA ALA A 81 -17.65 -24.54 15.36
C ALA A 81 -17.56 -23.12 14.82
N THR A 82 -16.53 -22.39 15.23
CA THR A 82 -16.15 -21.09 14.64
C THR A 82 -14.75 -21.15 14.02
N THR A 83 -13.89 -22.01 14.54
CA THR A 83 -12.47 -22.08 14.17
C THR A 83 -12.02 -23.52 14.00
N VAL A 84 -11.25 -23.76 12.94
CA VAL A 84 -10.46 -24.98 12.73
C VAL A 84 -9.05 -24.73 13.27
N PHE A 85 -8.64 -25.51 14.26
CA PHE A 85 -7.31 -25.41 14.87
C PHE A 85 -6.33 -26.46 14.33
N ALA A 86 -6.84 -27.62 13.94
CA ALA A 86 -6.03 -28.72 13.44
C ALA A 86 -6.81 -29.53 12.41
N ALA A 87 -6.09 -30.11 11.47
CA ALA A 87 -6.64 -31.16 10.62
C ALA A 87 -5.55 -32.16 10.23
N THR A 88 -5.91 -33.43 10.12
CA THR A 88 -4.98 -34.49 9.72
C THR A 88 -5.67 -35.49 8.80
N THR A 89 -5.00 -35.87 7.72
CA THR A 89 -5.46 -36.94 6.83
C THR A 89 -5.00 -38.28 7.39
N LEU A 90 -5.95 -39.19 7.58
CA LEU A 90 -5.72 -40.55 8.06
C LEU A 90 -5.24 -41.46 6.90
N THR A 91 -4.69 -42.61 7.25
CA THR A 91 -4.28 -43.64 6.28
C THR A 91 -5.41 -44.18 5.40
N ASP A 92 -6.67 -44.09 5.84
CA ASP A 92 -7.86 -44.46 5.05
C ASP A 92 -8.28 -43.36 4.04
N GLY A 93 -7.57 -42.23 4.01
CA GLY A 93 -7.83 -41.07 3.14
C GLY A 93 -8.89 -40.11 3.67
N SER A 94 -9.52 -40.39 4.81
CA SER A 94 -10.42 -39.45 5.49
C SER A 94 -9.64 -38.37 6.24
N THR A 95 -10.29 -37.25 6.56
CA THR A 95 -9.66 -36.15 7.31
C THR A 95 -10.34 -35.98 8.66
N LEU A 96 -9.57 -35.89 9.74
CA LEU A 96 -10.06 -35.43 11.04
C LEU A 96 -9.78 -33.96 11.22
N ILE A 97 -10.74 -33.23 11.82
CA ILE A 97 -10.71 -31.78 11.96
C ILE A 97 -11.01 -31.44 13.41
N GLY A 98 -10.04 -30.82 14.09
CA GLY A 98 -10.15 -30.33 15.45
C GLY A 98 -10.63 -28.89 15.48
N THR A 99 -11.68 -28.62 16.26
CA THR A 99 -12.37 -27.33 16.23
C THR A 99 -12.41 -26.63 17.60
N SER A 100 -12.83 -25.37 17.54
CA SER A 100 -13.19 -24.51 18.67
C SER A 100 -14.44 -23.70 18.30
N PRO A 101 -15.30 -23.32 19.26
CA PRO A 101 -15.28 -23.77 20.66
C PRO A 101 -15.74 -25.23 20.80
N ASN A 102 -15.72 -25.74 22.03
CA ASN A 102 -16.21 -27.06 22.46
C ASN A 102 -15.32 -28.27 22.15
N GLY A 103 -14.13 -28.07 21.58
CA GLY A 103 -13.14 -29.15 21.43
C GLY A 103 -13.68 -30.40 20.72
N LYS A 104 -14.55 -30.22 19.72
CA LYS A 104 -15.08 -31.31 18.91
C LYS A 104 -14.06 -31.72 17.84
N VAL A 105 -14.14 -32.99 17.45
CA VAL A 105 -13.42 -33.53 16.30
C VAL A 105 -14.40 -34.07 15.31
N TYR A 106 -14.33 -33.59 14.07
CA TYR A 106 -15.14 -34.05 12.96
C TYR A 106 -14.33 -34.95 12.04
N LYS A 107 -14.98 -35.97 11.46
CA LYS A 107 -14.44 -36.80 10.38
C LYS A 107 -15.09 -36.41 9.07
N ALA A 108 -14.26 -36.10 8.09
CA ALA A 108 -14.63 -35.82 6.72
C ALA A 108 -14.32 -37.01 5.82
N VAL A 109 -15.35 -37.53 5.14
CA VAL A 109 -15.21 -38.52 4.08
C VAL A 109 -15.87 -37.93 2.83
N GLY A 110 -15.04 -37.52 1.88
CA GLY A 110 -15.50 -36.65 0.81
C GLY A 110 -16.03 -35.33 1.39
N ASP A 111 -17.25 -34.94 1.03
CA ASP A 111 -17.89 -33.72 1.53
C ASP A 111 -18.83 -33.99 2.73
N THR A 112 -18.88 -35.24 3.19
CA THR A 112 -19.69 -35.63 4.36
C THR A 112 -18.88 -35.40 5.63
N ILE A 113 -19.38 -34.49 6.48
CA ILE A 113 -18.82 -34.15 7.79
C ILE A 113 -19.66 -34.82 8.88
N THR A 114 -19.03 -35.64 9.71
CA THR A 114 -19.69 -36.31 10.86
C THR A 114 -18.90 -36.09 12.15
N LEU A 115 -19.59 -36.00 13.29
CA LEU A 115 -18.91 -35.92 14.59
C LEU A 115 -18.14 -37.23 14.85
N PHE A 116 -16.84 -37.11 15.09
CA PHE A 116 -15.97 -38.24 15.37
C PHE A 116 -15.70 -38.40 16.87
N GLY A 117 -15.51 -37.30 17.58
CA GLY A 117 -15.31 -37.30 19.02
C GLY A 117 -15.61 -35.94 19.65
N ASP A 118 -16.00 -35.96 20.91
CA ASP A 118 -16.23 -34.76 21.72
C ASP A 118 -15.36 -34.84 22.97
N THR A 119 -14.36 -33.97 23.06
CA THR A 119 -13.42 -33.95 24.20
C THR A 119 -13.97 -33.17 25.39
N GLY A 120 -15.02 -32.37 25.19
CA GLY A 120 -15.51 -31.39 26.15
C GLY A 120 -14.51 -30.28 26.48
N ALA A 121 -13.36 -30.19 25.79
CA ALA A 121 -12.35 -29.14 25.98
C ALA A 121 -12.78 -27.82 25.28
N LEU A 122 -11.97 -26.76 25.39
CA LEU A 122 -12.24 -25.53 24.63
C LEU A 122 -11.90 -25.71 23.15
N ALA A 123 -10.72 -26.26 22.86
CA ALA A 123 -10.24 -26.47 21.49
C ALA A 123 -9.41 -27.75 21.38
N VAL A 124 -9.44 -28.36 20.19
CA VAL A 124 -8.53 -29.43 19.78
C VAL A 124 -7.45 -28.83 18.88
N THR A 125 -6.21 -28.78 19.38
CA THR A 125 -5.08 -28.04 18.80
C THR A 125 -4.16 -28.87 17.93
N SER A 126 -4.19 -30.20 18.08
CA SER A 126 -3.39 -31.12 17.26
C SER A 126 -4.03 -32.50 17.24
N ILE A 127 -3.94 -33.21 16.11
CA ILE A 127 -4.43 -34.57 15.94
C ILE A 127 -3.34 -35.40 15.27
N VAL A 128 -3.04 -36.58 15.81
CA VAL A 128 -2.02 -37.51 15.29
C VAL A 128 -2.56 -38.93 15.24
N GLN A 129 -2.31 -39.63 14.13
CA GLN A 129 -2.54 -41.06 14.01
C GLN A 129 -1.23 -41.83 14.26
N ALA A 130 -1.18 -42.63 15.33
CA ALA A 130 -0.07 -43.54 15.63
C ALA A 130 0.04 -44.66 14.60
N LYS A 131 1.19 -45.35 14.53
CA LYS A 131 1.42 -46.43 13.54
C LYS A 131 0.43 -47.59 13.68
N ASN A 132 -0.08 -47.84 14.89
CA ASN A 132 -1.10 -48.85 15.16
C ASN A 132 -2.53 -48.40 14.78
N GLY A 133 -2.69 -47.22 14.18
CA GLY A 133 -3.98 -46.65 13.78
C GLY A 133 -4.71 -45.88 14.88
N THR A 134 -4.20 -45.87 16.13
CA THR A 134 -4.80 -45.10 17.23
C THR A 134 -4.72 -43.62 16.95
N ILE A 135 -5.81 -42.90 17.20
CA ILE A 135 -5.90 -41.46 17.00
C ILE A 135 -5.79 -40.76 18.36
N TYR A 136 -4.92 -39.77 18.44
CA TYR A 136 -4.75 -38.93 19.62
C TYR A 136 -5.05 -37.47 19.29
N ALA A 137 -5.66 -36.76 20.23
CA ALA A 137 -5.95 -35.34 20.11
C ALA A 137 -5.43 -34.58 21.34
N ALA A 138 -4.67 -33.52 21.08
CA ALA A 138 -4.27 -32.55 22.09
C ALA A 138 -5.37 -31.51 22.27
N THR A 139 -5.56 -31.08 23.51
CA THR A 139 -6.59 -30.12 23.86
C THR A 139 -6.07 -29.00 24.75
N ILE A 140 -6.81 -27.90 24.71
CA ILE A 140 -6.67 -26.79 25.65
C ILE A 140 -8.05 -26.41 26.22
N PRO A 141 -8.13 -25.94 27.49
CA PRO A 141 -7.10 -26.03 28.53
C PRO A 141 -7.00 -27.46 29.14
N ASP A 142 -6.30 -27.58 30.26
CA ASP A 142 -6.15 -28.77 31.14
C ASP A 142 -5.00 -29.74 30.85
N GLY A 143 -4.16 -29.48 29.84
CA GLY A 143 -2.97 -30.31 29.61
C GLY A 143 -3.28 -31.76 29.21
N LYS A 144 -4.46 -32.02 28.64
CA LYS A 144 -4.93 -33.37 28.31
C LYS A 144 -4.62 -33.77 26.87
N ILE A 145 -4.34 -35.06 26.71
CA ILE A 145 -4.32 -35.77 25.43
C ILE A 145 -5.42 -36.82 25.49
N PHE A 146 -6.30 -36.82 24.49
CA PHE A 146 -7.40 -37.78 24.37
C PHE A 146 -7.05 -38.86 23.34
N LYS A 147 -7.46 -40.10 23.60
CA LYS A 147 -7.57 -41.15 22.60
C LYS A 147 -8.97 -41.09 22.00
N LEU A 148 -9.04 -40.96 20.67
CA LEU A 148 -10.30 -40.84 19.96
C LEU A 148 -10.72 -42.16 19.32
N SER A 149 -12.03 -42.40 19.36
CA SER A 149 -12.71 -43.44 18.60
C SER A 149 -14.10 -42.91 18.20
N GLN A 150 -14.80 -43.59 17.31
CA GLN A 150 -16.08 -43.10 16.80
C GLN A 150 -17.09 -42.83 17.92
N GLY A 151 -17.46 -41.57 18.09
CA GLY A 151 -18.39 -41.08 19.11
C GLY A 151 -17.81 -40.97 20.52
N LYS A 152 -16.50 -41.20 20.73
CA LYS A 152 -15.89 -41.25 22.06
C LYS A 152 -14.51 -40.62 22.11
N ALA A 153 -14.26 -39.85 23.16
CA ALA A 153 -12.94 -39.32 23.51
C ALA A 153 -12.61 -39.71 24.95
N ASP A 154 -11.61 -40.58 25.13
CA ASP A 154 -11.12 -40.99 26.44
C ASP A 154 -9.84 -40.23 26.79
N VAL A 155 -9.67 -39.77 28.02
CA VAL A 155 -8.40 -39.18 28.46
C VAL A 155 -7.32 -40.27 28.41
N PHE A 156 -6.29 -40.04 27.61
CA PHE A 156 -5.15 -40.95 27.46
C PHE A 156 -4.00 -40.55 28.40
N ALA A 157 -3.71 -39.25 28.48
CA ALA A 157 -2.70 -38.71 29.37
C ALA A 157 -3.10 -37.30 29.84
N THR A 158 -2.69 -36.97 31.06
CA THR A 158 -2.72 -35.60 31.59
C THR A 158 -1.28 -35.21 31.89
N LEU A 159 -0.79 -34.16 31.25
CA LEU A 159 0.59 -33.72 31.38
C LEU A 159 0.75 -32.83 32.61
N PRO A 160 1.66 -33.15 33.54
CA PRO A 160 1.83 -32.37 34.76
C PRO A 160 2.36 -30.97 34.46
N ASP A 161 1.84 -29.97 35.17
CA ASP A 161 2.22 -28.55 35.06
C ASP A 161 2.08 -27.97 33.64
N ALA A 162 1.23 -28.57 32.81
CA ALA A 162 0.86 -28.06 31.50
C ALA A 162 -0.64 -27.76 31.49
N SER A 163 -1.02 -26.57 31.02
CA SER A 163 -2.43 -26.25 30.76
C SER A 163 -2.76 -26.26 29.27
N HIS A 164 -1.75 -26.15 28.41
CA HIS A 164 -1.89 -26.14 26.97
C HIS A 164 -1.04 -27.26 26.37
N VAL A 165 -1.68 -28.15 25.62
CA VAL A 165 -0.97 -29.04 24.70
C VAL A 165 -1.18 -28.48 23.30
N TRP A 166 -0.13 -27.93 22.68
CA TRP A 166 -0.24 -27.19 21.43
C TRP A 166 -0.08 -28.08 20.20
N ALA A 167 0.95 -28.93 20.22
CA ALA A 167 1.29 -29.79 19.09
C ALA A 167 1.62 -31.20 19.58
N LEU A 168 1.24 -32.18 18.78
CA LEU A 168 1.65 -33.57 18.93
C LEU A 168 2.44 -34.01 17.69
N THR A 169 3.44 -34.85 17.90
CA THR A 169 4.00 -35.68 16.82
C THR A 169 4.28 -37.08 17.35
N ARG A 170 4.43 -38.05 16.46
CA ARG A 170 4.81 -39.41 16.86
C ARG A 170 6.26 -39.42 17.33
N ASP A 171 6.60 -40.34 18.22
CA ASP A 171 8.00 -40.67 18.47
C ASP A 171 8.62 -41.47 17.30
N LYS A 172 9.94 -41.70 17.35
CA LYS A 172 10.67 -42.43 16.29
C LYS A 172 10.14 -43.84 16.07
N ASN A 173 9.70 -44.51 17.15
CA ASN A 173 9.13 -45.85 17.08
C ASN A 173 7.72 -45.83 16.45
N GLY A 174 7.00 -44.71 16.60
CA GLY A 174 5.65 -44.49 16.11
C GLY A 174 4.55 -45.02 17.03
N THR A 175 4.93 -45.39 18.27
CA THR A 175 4.04 -45.96 19.30
C THR A 175 3.81 -44.99 20.45
N GLY A 176 4.78 -44.12 20.74
CA GLY A 176 4.66 -43.01 21.69
C GLY A 176 4.44 -41.68 20.97
N LEU A 177 4.30 -40.61 21.75
CA LEU A 177 4.09 -39.24 21.27
C LEU A 177 5.12 -38.28 21.87
N PHE A 178 5.45 -37.23 21.14
CA PHE A 178 5.97 -35.99 21.70
C PHE A 178 4.85 -34.95 21.76
N ALA A 179 4.82 -34.18 22.84
CA ALA A 179 3.83 -33.14 23.06
C ALA A 179 4.51 -31.82 23.44
N ALA A 180 4.29 -30.77 22.65
CA ALA A 180 4.77 -29.42 22.96
C ALA A 180 3.71 -28.68 23.77
N THR A 181 4.12 -28.05 24.86
CA THR A 181 3.20 -27.54 25.86
C THR A 181 3.50 -26.12 26.30
N GLY A 182 2.53 -25.54 27.02
CA GLY A 182 2.78 -24.43 27.92
C GLY A 182 1.74 -24.33 29.05
N PRO A 183 1.95 -23.47 30.06
CA PRO A 183 3.14 -22.65 30.27
C PRO A 183 4.39 -23.51 30.59
N GLU A 184 5.55 -22.86 30.72
CA GLU A 184 6.88 -23.46 30.97
C GLU A 184 7.59 -24.12 29.77
N GLY A 185 7.05 -23.99 28.55
CA GLY A 185 7.73 -24.37 27.30
C GLY A 185 8.44 -25.71 27.34
N LYS A 186 7.70 -26.78 27.65
CA LYS A 186 8.20 -28.16 27.73
C LYS A 186 7.84 -28.95 26.48
N VAL A 187 8.69 -29.92 26.15
CA VAL A 187 8.31 -31.07 25.34
C VAL A 187 8.21 -32.27 26.27
N PHE A 188 7.06 -32.94 26.28
CA PHE A 188 6.88 -34.22 26.94
C PHE A 188 7.06 -35.36 25.95
N HIS A 189 7.68 -36.46 26.39
CA HIS A 189 7.54 -37.76 25.74
C HIS A 189 6.45 -38.54 26.49
N VAL A 190 5.48 -39.06 25.74
CA VAL A 190 4.33 -39.81 26.24
C VAL A 190 4.41 -41.22 25.68
N GLU A 191 4.56 -42.19 26.58
CA GLU A 191 4.68 -43.60 26.25
C GLU A 191 3.33 -44.17 25.78
N ALA A 192 3.36 -45.33 25.12
CA ALA A 192 2.15 -45.99 24.61
C ALA A 192 1.11 -46.34 25.70
N ASN A 193 1.53 -46.42 26.96
CA ASN A 193 0.67 -46.67 28.13
C ASN A 193 0.09 -45.39 28.75
N GLY A 194 0.40 -44.20 28.22
CA GLY A 194 -0.07 -42.91 28.72
C GLY A 194 0.82 -42.27 29.80
N SER A 195 1.86 -42.97 30.28
CA SER A 195 2.86 -42.37 31.17
C SER A 195 3.65 -41.29 30.42
N SER A 196 3.97 -40.17 31.09
CA SER A 196 4.66 -39.04 30.47
C SER A 196 5.86 -38.59 31.29
N SER A 197 6.88 -38.08 30.60
CA SER A 197 8.08 -37.49 31.20
C SER A 197 8.53 -36.27 30.40
N VAL A 198 9.18 -35.31 31.07
CA VAL A 198 9.74 -34.13 30.39
C VAL A 198 10.95 -34.57 29.57
N TYR A 199 10.85 -34.40 28.26
CA TYR A 199 11.92 -34.71 27.32
C TYR A 199 12.86 -33.51 27.12
N PHE A 200 12.31 -32.30 27.08
CA PHE A 200 13.06 -31.05 26.94
C PHE A 200 12.31 -29.91 27.63
N ARG A 201 13.05 -28.94 28.18
CA ARG A 201 12.53 -27.69 28.75
C ARG A 201 13.28 -26.53 28.11
N SER A 202 12.54 -25.62 27.49
CA SER A 202 13.08 -24.37 26.93
C SER A 202 13.08 -23.25 27.98
N THR A 203 13.67 -22.11 27.64
CA THR A 203 13.52 -20.86 28.42
C THR A 203 12.27 -20.07 28.05
N GLU A 204 11.54 -20.53 27.04
CA GLU A 204 10.38 -19.85 26.47
C GLU A 204 9.10 -20.31 27.19
N PRO A 205 8.05 -19.47 27.27
CA PRO A 205 6.84 -19.83 28.00
C PRO A 205 6.03 -20.92 27.30
N HIS A 206 6.11 -21.00 25.97
CA HIS A 206 5.35 -21.95 25.16
C HIS A 206 6.21 -22.55 24.06
N LEU A 207 6.05 -23.85 23.84
CA LEU A 207 6.41 -24.52 22.59
C LEU A 207 5.11 -24.86 21.86
N VAL A 208 4.94 -24.37 20.62
CA VAL A 208 3.65 -24.34 19.93
C VAL A 208 3.60 -25.22 18.68
N SER A 209 4.74 -25.68 18.18
CA SER A 209 4.84 -26.53 16.99
C SER A 209 5.90 -27.61 17.17
N LEU A 210 5.68 -28.76 16.52
CA LEU A 210 6.60 -29.91 16.52
C LEU A 210 6.69 -30.53 15.12
N ALA A 211 7.88 -30.99 14.76
CA ALA A 211 8.06 -31.89 13.62
C ALA A 211 9.21 -32.87 13.89
N LEU A 212 9.00 -34.15 13.56
CA LEU A 212 10.03 -35.18 13.67
C LEU A 212 10.59 -35.46 12.28
N ALA A 213 11.92 -35.37 12.13
CA ALA A 213 12.60 -35.76 10.90
C ALA A 213 12.86 -37.28 10.85
N ASP A 214 13.06 -37.82 9.65
CA ASP A 214 13.28 -39.26 9.45
C ASP A 214 14.55 -39.79 10.13
N ASN A 215 15.56 -38.93 10.31
CA ASN A 215 16.77 -39.25 11.06
C ASN A 215 16.53 -39.38 12.58
N GLY A 216 15.39 -38.90 13.07
CA GLY A 216 14.98 -38.91 14.48
C GLY A 216 15.22 -37.59 15.22
N ASP A 217 15.72 -36.55 14.54
CA ASP A 217 15.81 -35.20 15.10
C ASP A 217 14.39 -34.63 15.31
N LEU A 218 14.12 -34.12 16.50
CA LEU A 218 12.86 -33.46 16.82
C LEU A 218 13.04 -31.94 16.79
N TYR A 219 12.22 -31.26 16.00
CA TYR A 219 12.18 -29.80 15.96
C TYR A 219 11.01 -29.28 16.79
N ALA A 220 11.24 -28.22 17.57
CA ALA A 220 10.22 -27.56 18.36
C ALA A 220 10.28 -26.04 18.18
N GLY A 221 9.14 -25.42 17.89
CA GLY A 221 9.01 -23.98 17.72
C GLY A 221 8.46 -23.30 18.96
N SER A 222 9.05 -22.17 19.36
CA SER A 222 8.58 -21.41 20.53
C SER A 222 7.58 -20.32 20.18
N SER A 223 6.83 -19.87 21.19
CA SER A 223 6.09 -18.61 21.20
C SER A 223 6.59 -17.78 22.40
N GLY A 224 7.04 -16.56 22.14
CA GLY A 224 7.86 -15.72 23.01
C GLY A 224 8.92 -14.99 22.17
N LYS A 225 9.99 -15.70 21.80
CA LYS A 225 11.12 -15.18 21.01
C LYS A 225 11.31 -15.81 19.62
N GLY A 226 10.32 -16.52 19.08
CA GLY A 226 10.40 -17.03 17.70
C GLY A 226 11.57 -18.01 17.44
N GLN A 227 11.93 -18.83 18.41
CA GLN A 227 13.07 -19.74 18.32
C GLN A 227 12.68 -21.13 17.81
N LEU A 228 13.52 -21.68 16.94
CA LEU A 228 13.44 -23.05 16.46
C LEU A 228 14.51 -23.89 17.16
N TYR A 229 14.07 -24.84 17.98
CA TYR A 229 14.95 -25.78 18.67
C TYR A 229 15.11 -27.07 17.86
N LYS A 230 16.34 -27.58 17.78
CA LYS A 230 16.64 -28.95 17.33
C LYS A 230 17.03 -29.79 18.55
N ILE A 231 16.22 -30.81 18.84
CA ILE A 231 16.35 -31.70 19.98
C ILE A 231 16.82 -33.07 19.48
N THR A 232 18.03 -33.47 19.90
CA THR A 232 18.70 -34.71 19.47
C THR A 232 18.65 -35.81 20.53
N GLY A 233 18.09 -35.50 21.71
CA GLY A 233 17.85 -36.45 22.78
C GLY A 233 17.25 -35.78 24.02
N PRO A 234 16.95 -36.56 25.08
CA PRO A 234 16.46 -36.01 26.34
C PRO A 234 17.40 -34.93 26.88
N GLY A 235 16.88 -33.73 27.12
CA GLY A 235 17.64 -32.57 27.59
C GLY A 235 18.70 -32.02 26.63
N ARG A 236 18.86 -32.61 25.44
CA ARG A 236 19.88 -32.24 24.44
C ARG A 236 19.24 -31.48 23.29
N ALA A 237 19.26 -30.16 23.39
CA ALA A 237 18.74 -29.27 22.35
C ALA A 237 19.72 -28.15 22.02
N THR A 238 19.63 -27.64 20.79
CA THR A 238 20.30 -26.43 20.33
C THR A 238 19.30 -25.52 19.65
N VAL A 239 19.50 -24.20 19.71
CA VAL A 239 18.74 -23.26 18.88
C VAL A 239 19.26 -23.44 17.45
N PHE A 240 18.42 -24.02 16.60
CA PHE A 240 18.72 -24.29 15.19
C PHE A 240 18.45 -23.07 14.31
N GLY A 241 17.49 -22.24 14.70
CA GLY A 241 17.19 -20.97 14.05
C GLY A 241 16.60 -19.96 15.03
N ASP A 242 16.94 -18.70 14.81
CA ASP A 242 16.42 -17.55 15.55
C ASP A 242 15.76 -16.62 14.53
N MET A 243 14.43 -16.69 14.45
CA MET A 243 13.68 -15.97 13.42
C MET A 243 13.22 -14.61 13.92
N PRO A 244 13.09 -13.60 13.03
CA PRO A 244 12.37 -12.38 13.38
C PRO A 244 10.90 -12.71 13.70
N GLY A 245 10.38 -12.13 14.78
CA GLY A 245 9.01 -12.32 15.29
C GLY A 245 8.97 -13.00 16.66
N GLU A 246 7.78 -13.19 17.21
CA GLU A 246 7.61 -13.80 18.52
C GLU A 246 7.28 -15.29 18.47
N GLU A 247 6.85 -15.85 17.33
CA GLU A 247 6.29 -17.21 17.27
C GLU A 247 6.80 -18.03 16.08
N VAL A 248 7.19 -19.28 16.32
CA VAL A 248 7.38 -20.33 15.29
C VAL A 248 6.12 -21.19 15.21
N LYS A 249 5.18 -20.79 14.35
CA LYS A 249 3.81 -21.30 14.32
C LYS A 249 3.68 -22.73 13.80
N ALA A 250 4.45 -23.09 12.78
CA ALA A 250 4.38 -24.40 12.14
C ALA A 250 5.75 -24.80 11.57
N ILE A 251 6.01 -26.12 11.58
CA ILE A 251 7.24 -26.72 11.09
C ILE A 251 6.87 -27.88 10.17
N ALA A 252 7.51 -27.98 9.02
CA ALA A 252 7.41 -29.13 8.13
C ALA A 252 8.81 -29.58 7.72
N VAL A 253 9.07 -30.88 7.84
CA VAL A 253 10.33 -31.48 7.38
C VAL A 253 10.10 -32.09 6.01
N GLY A 254 10.85 -31.62 5.02
CA GLY A 254 10.84 -32.13 3.65
C GLY A 254 11.91 -33.19 3.42
N LYS A 255 12.10 -33.53 2.14
CA LYS A 255 13.19 -34.42 1.70
C LYS A 255 14.55 -33.83 2.06
N ASP A 256 15.54 -34.70 2.16
CA ASP A 256 16.93 -34.34 2.50
C ASP A 256 17.07 -33.59 3.84
N ASN A 257 16.10 -33.75 4.74
CA ASN A 257 16.00 -33.03 6.01
C ASN A 257 15.93 -31.50 5.88
N ALA A 258 15.44 -30.98 4.75
CA ALA A 258 15.11 -29.56 4.65
C ALA A 258 13.97 -29.23 5.62
N VAL A 259 14.13 -28.18 6.44
CA VAL A 259 13.13 -27.79 7.44
C VAL A 259 12.49 -26.48 7.00
N TRP A 260 11.17 -26.51 6.83
CA TRP A 260 10.36 -25.34 6.51
C TRP A 260 9.64 -24.85 7.74
N VAL A 261 9.66 -23.54 7.94
CA VAL A 261 9.16 -22.92 9.17
C VAL A 261 8.39 -21.66 8.86
N ILE A 262 7.24 -21.54 9.50
CA ILE A 262 6.52 -20.28 9.58
C ILE A 262 6.94 -19.56 10.87
N SER A 263 7.36 -18.30 10.75
CA SER A 263 7.46 -17.38 11.89
C SER A 263 6.52 -16.20 11.74
N ASN A 264 5.96 -15.74 12.87
CA ASN A 264 5.01 -14.63 12.91
C ASN A 264 5.45 -13.54 13.90
N GLU A 265 5.12 -12.30 13.55
CA GLU A 265 5.27 -11.11 14.39
C GLU A 265 3.87 -10.50 14.63
N TYR A 266 3.55 -10.19 15.87
CA TYR A 266 2.27 -9.65 16.30
C TYR A 266 2.50 -8.34 17.06
N GLY A 267 1.55 -7.40 17.00
CA GLY A 267 1.65 -6.17 17.80
C GLY A 267 1.63 -6.44 19.31
N GLU A 268 0.95 -7.52 19.71
CA GLU A 268 0.98 -8.10 21.05
C GLU A 268 1.06 -9.63 20.90
N PRO A 269 1.84 -10.35 21.73
CA PRO A 269 1.92 -11.80 21.65
C PRO A 269 0.53 -12.46 21.77
N PRO A 270 0.21 -13.45 20.93
CA PRO A 270 -1.10 -14.08 20.93
C PRO A 270 -1.33 -14.79 22.28
N GLU A 271 -2.35 -14.35 23.02
CA GLU A 271 -2.75 -15.04 24.24
C GLU A 271 -3.42 -16.38 23.90
N PRO A 272 -3.19 -17.43 24.72
CA PRO A 272 -3.94 -18.68 24.58
C PRO A 272 -5.45 -18.44 24.76
N PRO A 273 -6.31 -19.13 24.00
CA PRO A 273 -7.75 -18.95 24.13
C PRO A 273 -8.23 -19.37 25.52
N LYS A 274 -9.00 -18.50 26.16
CA LYS A 274 -9.58 -18.69 27.50
C LYS A 274 -11.07 -19.04 27.38
N ARG A 275 -11.59 -19.89 28.27
CA ARG A 275 -13.04 -20.11 28.37
C ARG A 275 -13.72 -18.83 28.86
N SER A 276 -14.60 -18.24 28.06
CA SER A 276 -15.45 -17.13 28.51
C SER A 276 -16.54 -17.64 29.44
N ALA A 277 -16.72 -16.99 30.59
CA ALA A 277 -17.78 -17.31 31.55
C ALA A 277 -19.21 -17.10 30.98
N ALA A 278 -19.34 -16.36 29.88
CA ALA A 278 -20.61 -16.12 29.18
C ALA A 278 -20.95 -17.19 28.11
N ALA A 279 -20.08 -18.20 27.89
CA ALA A 279 -20.26 -19.22 26.84
C ALA A 279 -21.23 -20.36 27.21
N GLY A 280 -21.85 -20.31 28.38
CA GLY A 280 -22.95 -21.21 28.73
C GLY A 280 -24.21 -20.85 27.92
N ARG A 281 -24.43 -21.55 26.79
CA ARG A 281 -25.66 -21.52 25.95
C ARG A 281 -25.82 -20.33 25.00
N VAL A 282 -24.84 -20.05 24.15
CA VAL A 282 -25.10 -19.33 22.89
C VAL A 282 -24.94 -20.31 21.73
N PRO A 283 -25.91 -20.43 20.80
CA PRO A 283 -25.74 -21.19 19.57
C PRO A 283 -24.49 -20.70 18.82
N ALA A 284 -23.86 -21.56 18.02
CA ALA A 284 -22.77 -21.17 17.11
C ALA A 284 -23.30 -20.16 16.07
N GLY A 285 -23.35 -18.88 16.45
CA GLY A 285 -23.51 -17.74 15.55
C GLY A 285 -22.16 -17.13 15.22
N PRO A 286 -22.06 -16.31 14.17
CA PRO A 286 -20.83 -15.61 13.82
C PRO A 286 -20.36 -14.79 15.03
N SER A 287 -19.30 -15.26 15.68
CA SER A 287 -18.65 -14.52 16.75
C SER A 287 -17.85 -13.41 16.10
N ALA A 288 -18.13 -12.16 16.46
CA ALA A 288 -17.28 -11.05 16.08
C ALA A 288 -15.93 -11.22 16.79
N ALA A 289 -14.94 -11.80 16.10
CA ALA A 289 -13.58 -11.87 16.61
C ALA A 289 -13.00 -10.45 16.77
N PRO A 290 -12.05 -10.23 17.71
CA PRO A 290 -11.52 -8.91 18.01
C PRO A 290 -10.91 -8.25 16.77
N LYS A 291 -11.13 -6.94 16.61
CA LYS A 291 -10.55 -6.06 15.58
C LYS A 291 -9.04 -5.84 15.76
N GLY A 292 -8.26 -6.91 15.95
CA GLY A 292 -6.81 -6.83 15.94
C GLY A 292 -6.32 -6.59 14.51
N LYS A 293 -5.29 -5.74 14.34
CA LYS A 293 -4.58 -5.71 13.06
C LYS A 293 -3.97 -7.10 12.82
N PRO A 294 -4.06 -7.66 11.60
CA PRO A 294 -3.32 -8.86 11.28
C PRO A 294 -1.83 -8.71 11.65
N GLY A 295 -1.22 -9.78 12.17
CA GLY A 295 0.23 -9.83 12.34
C GLY A 295 0.97 -9.91 11.00
N LYS A 296 2.29 -10.10 11.05
CA LYS A 296 3.17 -10.33 9.89
C LYS A 296 3.61 -11.78 9.87
N GLY A 297 3.79 -12.34 8.68
CA GLY A 297 4.16 -13.74 8.48
C GLY A 297 5.41 -13.88 7.62
N GLN A 298 6.29 -14.81 7.98
CA GLN A 298 7.47 -15.16 7.22
C GLN A 298 7.59 -16.68 7.07
N LEU A 299 8.02 -17.11 5.88
CA LEU A 299 8.34 -18.50 5.58
C LEU A 299 9.84 -18.61 5.40
N HIS A 300 10.43 -19.54 6.13
CA HIS A 300 11.86 -19.83 6.10
C HIS A 300 12.11 -21.28 5.71
N ARG A 301 13.22 -21.50 4.99
CA ARG A 301 13.76 -22.81 4.68
C ARG A 301 15.14 -22.94 5.31
N PHE A 302 15.37 -24.04 6.00
CA PHE A 302 16.67 -24.48 6.45
C PHE A 302 17.09 -25.68 5.62
N ASP A 303 18.31 -25.67 5.09
CA ASP A 303 18.87 -26.87 4.47
C ASP A 303 19.37 -27.89 5.51
N ALA A 304 19.87 -29.03 5.05
CA ALA A 304 20.39 -30.10 5.91
C ALA A 304 21.56 -29.64 6.81
N GLN A 305 22.27 -28.58 6.43
CA GLN A 305 23.37 -27.99 7.18
C GLN A 305 22.91 -26.89 8.14
N GLY A 306 21.61 -26.57 8.16
CA GLY A 306 21.03 -25.52 8.98
C GLY A 306 21.21 -24.11 8.44
N ARG A 307 21.59 -23.95 7.16
CA ARG A 307 21.62 -22.63 6.53
C ARG A 307 20.20 -22.16 6.27
N MET A 308 19.90 -20.97 6.77
CA MET A 308 18.58 -20.37 6.75
C MET A 308 18.40 -19.45 5.55
N GLU A 309 17.25 -19.56 4.90
CA GLU A 309 16.82 -18.70 3.79
C GLU A 309 15.38 -18.23 4.05
N ARG A 310 15.10 -16.95 3.84
CA ARG A 310 13.72 -16.42 3.87
C ARG A 310 13.12 -16.53 2.47
N MET A 311 12.10 -17.35 2.34
CA MET A 311 11.45 -17.65 1.06
C MET A 311 10.29 -16.70 0.76
N MET A 312 9.56 -16.23 1.78
CA MET A 312 8.37 -15.39 1.58
C MET A 312 8.09 -14.55 2.83
N LYS A 313 7.57 -13.32 2.66
CA LYS A 313 7.17 -12.42 3.74
C LYS A 313 5.91 -11.65 3.36
N HIS A 314 5.00 -11.48 4.31
CA HIS A 314 3.86 -10.56 4.23
C HIS A 314 3.80 -9.69 5.48
N ASP A 315 3.59 -8.39 5.29
CA ASP A 315 3.51 -7.38 6.38
C ASP A 315 2.06 -7.06 6.80
N ASP A 316 1.08 -7.59 6.07
CA ASP A 316 -0.35 -7.35 6.22
C ASP A 316 -1.13 -8.60 6.68
N THR A 317 -0.45 -9.74 6.86
CA THR A 317 -1.03 -10.98 7.35
C THR A 317 0.02 -11.89 7.98
N HIS A 318 -0.40 -12.67 8.98
CA HIS A 318 0.39 -13.70 9.63
C HIS A 318 -0.01 -15.06 9.07
N TYR A 319 0.85 -16.07 9.17
CA TYR A 319 0.56 -17.38 8.61
C TYR A 319 0.13 -18.37 9.69
N MET A 320 -0.82 -19.25 9.36
CA MET A 320 -1.45 -20.16 10.32
C MET A 320 -1.13 -21.63 10.05
N ALA A 321 -0.94 -22.02 8.79
CA ALA A 321 -0.80 -23.41 8.39
C ALA A 321 0.32 -23.58 7.36
N LEU A 322 1.06 -24.70 7.46
CA LEU A 322 2.13 -25.09 6.55
C LEU A 322 1.95 -26.54 6.13
N SER A 323 2.02 -26.82 4.84
CA SER A 323 2.16 -28.18 4.29
C SER A 323 3.22 -28.16 3.19
N LEU A 324 3.90 -29.29 3.01
CA LEU A 324 4.70 -29.56 1.82
C LEU A 324 3.94 -30.53 0.92
N ASP A 325 4.06 -30.37 -0.39
CA ASP A 325 3.60 -31.40 -1.32
C ASP A 325 4.66 -32.50 -1.54
N ASP A 326 4.34 -33.49 -2.36
CA ASP A 326 5.22 -34.65 -2.62
C ASP A 326 6.54 -34.25 -3.31
N LYS A 327 6.61 -33.06 -3.89
CA LYS A 327 7.81 -32.47 -4.48
C LYS A 327 8.60 -31.62 -3.49
N GLY A 328 8.06 -31.35 -2.31
CA GLY A 328 8.65 -30.51 -1.29
C GLY A 328 8.32 -29.02 -1.43
N ALA A 329 7.38 -28.66 -2.31
CA ALA A 329 6.95 -27.26 -2.45
C ALA A 329 6.08 -26.85 -1.26
N PRO A 330 6.30 -25.66 -0.66
CA PRO A 330 5.56 -25.20 0.49
C PRO A 330 4.20 -24.61 0.10
N TYR A 331 3.20 -24.86 0.95
CA TYR A 331 1.89 -24.22 0.90
C TYR A 331 1.59 -23.60 2.26
N VAL A 332 1.23 -22.32 2.25
CA VAL A 332 1.07 -21.49 3.45
C VAL A 332 -0.32 -20.90 3.48
N GLY A 333 -1.08 -21.15 4.55
CA GLY A 333 -2.40 -20.56 4.78
C GLY A 333 -2.31 -19.33 5.68
N THR A 334 -3.11 -18.31 5.40
CA THR A 334 -3.07 -17.04 6.15
C THR A 334 -4.10 -16.94 7.28
N GLY A 335 -3.77 -16.16 8.31
CA GLY A 335 -4.67 -15.79 9.41
C GLY A 335 -5.54 -14.56 9.13
N ALA A 336 -5.40 -13.95 7.95
CA ALA A 336 -6.28 -12.92 7.43
C ALA A 336 -6.38 -13.02 5.90
N GLY A 337 -7.58 -12.76 5.37
CA GLY A 337 -7.88 -12.77 3.93
C GLY A 337 -8.09 -14.14 3.30
N GLY A 338 -8.02 -15.25 4.04
CA GLY A 338 -8.40 -16.57 3.50
C GLY A 338 -7.53 -17.10 2.35
N ARG A 339 -6.26 -16.72 2.29
CA ARG A 339 -5.40 -17.04 1.15
C ARG A 339 -4.48 -18.21 1.42
N VAL A 340 -4.17 -18.95 0.36
CA VAL A 340 -3.10 -19.94 0.33
C VAL A 340 -2.02 -19.51 -0.66
N TYR A 341 -0.78 -19.44 -0.19
CA TYR A 341 0.39 -19.09 -0.97
C TYR A 341 1.30 -20.30 -1.19
N THR A 342 2.03 -20.30 -2.29
CA THR A 342 3.22 -21.14 -2.51
C THR A 342 4.36 -20.27 -3.01
N VAL A 343 5.59 -20.76 -2.91
CA VAL A 343 6.79 -20.07 -3.39
C VAL A 343 7.80 -21.09 -3.91
N ASP A 344 8.49 -20.74 -4.99
CA ASP A 344 9.54 -21.58 -5.60
C ASP A 344 10.95 -21.10 -5.23
N ASP A 345 11.97 -21.81 -5.74
CA ASP A 345 13.38 -21.49 -5.50
C ASP A 345 13.83 -20.15 -6.12
N ALA A 346 13.07 -19.61 -7.07
CA ALA A 346 13.31 -18.28 -7.63
C ALA A 346 12.62 -17.17 -6.82
N HIS A 347 12.02 -17.51 -5.68
CA HIS A 347 11.25 -16.61 -4.82
C HIS A 347 9.99 -16.07 -5.50
N ALA A 348 9.47 -16.77 -6.51
CA ALA A 348 8.22 -16.41 -7.17
C ALA A 348 7.03 -16.83 -6.29
N VAL A 349 6.46 -15.85 -5.58
CA VAL A 349 5.31 -16.06 -4.70
C VAL A 349 4.03 -16.18 -5.54
N THR A 350 3.19 -17.16 -5.23
CA THR A 350 1.94 -17.39 -5.96
C THR A 350 0.77 -17.60 -5.01
N ILE A 351 -0.30 -16.81 -5.14
CA ILE A 351 -1.61 -17.11 -4.54
C ILE A 351 -2.19 -18.29 -5.31
N VAL A 352 -2.41 -19.44 -4.66
CA VAL A 352 -2.97 -20.65 -5.30
C VAL A 352 -4.45 -20.88 -4.98
N ALA A 353 -4.95 -20.22 -3.93
CA ALA A 353 -6.36 -20.15 -3.58
C ALA A 353 -6.66 -18.85 -2.83
N ASP A 354 -7.83 -18.27 -3.11
CA ASP A 354 -8.46 -17.18 -2.37
C ASP A 354 -9.84 -17.69 -1.95
N THR A 355 -10.09 -17.78 -0.64
CA THR A 355 -11.34 -18.34 -0.09
C THR A 355 -12.27 -17.25 0.40
N ASP A 356 -13.58 -17.52 0.44
CA ASP A 356 -14.56 -16.57 0.98
C ASP A 356 -14.40 -16.37 2.51
N GLU A 357 -13.82 -17.34 3.20
CA GLU A 357 -13.61 -17.28 4.65
C GLU A 357 -12.35 -16.49 5.01
N ARG A 358 -12.29 -15.97 6.23
CA ARG A 358 -11.24 -15.01 6.61
C ARG A 358 -9.88 -15.62 6.91
N GLN A 359 -9.81 -16.90 7.24
CA GLN A 359 -8.59 -17.55 7.71
C GLN A 359 -8.47 -18.96 7.18
N VAL A 360 -7.24 -19.42 6.98
CA VAL A 360 -6.89 -20.82 6.69
C VAL A 360 -6.22 -21.41 7.93
N GLY A 361 -6.98 -22.14 8.75
CA GLY A 361 -6.52 -22.68 10.03
C GLY A 361 -5.70 -23.96 9.90
N ALA A 362 -5.99 -24.78 8.89
CA ALA A 362 -5.20 -25.97 8.56
C ALA A 362 -5.24 -26.23 7.05
N LEU A 363 -4.19 -26.85 6.51
CA LEU A 363 -4.18 -27.26 5.12
C LEU A 363 -3.31 -28.51 4.94
N HIS A 364 -3.62 -29.29 3.93
CA HIS A 364 -2.79 -30.38 3.47
C HIS A 364 -2.84 -30.43 1.94
N VAL A 365 -1.67 -30.47 1.31
CA VAL A 365 -1.54 -30.55 -0.16
C VAL A 365 -0.60 -31.69 -0.49
N SER A 366 -1.06 -32.66 -1.27
CA SER A 366 -0.26 -33.79 -1.77
C SER A 366 -0.82 -34.22 -3.14
N GLY A 367 0.04 -34.40 -4.13
CA GLY A 367 -0.36 -34.79 -5.48
C GLY A 367 -1.39 -33.88 -6.17
N GLY A 368 -1.48 -32.60 -5.79
CA GLY A 368 -2.53 -31.68 -6.27
C GLY A 368 -3.93 -31.98 -5.70
N LYS A 369 -4.01 -32.78 -4.65
CA LYS A 369 -5.21 -33.11 -3.86
C LYS A 369 -4.98 -32.68 -2.40
N GLY A 370 -6.01 -32.83 -1.58
CA GLY A 370 -5.97 -32.52 -0.16
C GLY A 370 -7.09 -31.59 0.25
N PHE A 371 -6.81 -30.64 1.14
CA PHE A 371 -7.82 -29.71 1.64
C PHE A 371 -7.21 -28.39 2.12
N VAL A 372 -8.06 -27.37 2.14
CA VAL A 372 -7.89 -26.10 2.85
C VAL A 372 -9.02 -26.02 3.87
N ALA A 373 -8.71 -26.01 5.16
CA ALA A 373 -9.72 -25.92 6.22
C ALA A 373 -9.71 -24.49 6.77
N THR A 374 -10.81 -23.79 6.56
CA THR A 374 -10.92 -22.36 6.84
C THR A 374 -11.64 -22.07 8.15
N SER A 375 -11.66 -20.80 8.57
CA SER A 375 -12.34 -20.32 9.79
C SER A 375 -13.01 -18.97 9.56
N ASP A 376 -14.02 -18.69 10.37
CA ASP A 376 -14.92 -17.52 10.23
C ASP A 376 -15.53 -17.38 8.81
N PRO A 377 -16.50 -18.27 8.46
CA PRO A 377 -16.93 -19.50 9.16
C PRO A 377 -16.01 -20.72 8.93
N PRO A 378 -16.15 -21.83 9.67
CA PRO A 378 -15.34 -23.02 9.43
C PRO A 378 -15.88 -23.90 8.28
N VAL A 379 -15.07 -24.04 7.22
CA VAL A 379 -15.41 -24.84 6.04
C VAL A 379 -14.22 -25.73 5.69
N LEU A 380 -14.48 -27.01 5.41
CA LEU A 380 -13.49 -27.88 4.76
C LEU A 380 -13.62 -27.73 3.24
N ARG A 381 -12.61 -27.10 2.63
CA ARG A 381 -12.51 -26.95 1.19
C ARG A 381 -11.58 -28.01 0.61
N ARG A 382 -12.15 -29.13 0.16
CA ARG A 382 -11.36 -30.17 -0.52
C ARG A 382 -10.77 -29.64 -1.83
N ILE A 383 -9.52 -29.97 -2.09
CA ILE A 383 -8.87 -29.67 -3.37
C ILE A 383 -9.33 -30.74 -4.36
N LEU A 384 -10.23 -30.34 -5.26
CA LEU A 384 -10.84 -31.22 -6.26
C LEU A 384 -9.95 -31.35 -7.51
N GLY A 385 -9.06 -30.39 -7.72
CA GLY A 385 -8.11 -30.36 -8.83
C GLY A 385 -7.61 -28.95 -9.10
N ARG A 386 -7.16 -28.71 -10.34
CA ARG A 386 -6.81 -27.38 -10.85
C ARG A 386 -7.64 -27.04 -12.07
N GLY A 387 -8.19 -25.83 -12.10
CA GLY A 387 -8.98 -25.31 -13.23
C GLY A 387 -10.47 -25.64 -13.21
N GLY A 388 -11.07 -25.79 -14.39
CA GLY A 388 -12.50 -26.04 -14.56
C GLY A 388 -13.35 -24.78 -14.79
N PRO A 389 -14.69 -24.91 -14.84
CA PRO A 389 -15.58 -23.81 -15.21
C PRO A 389 -15.58 -22.65 -14.22
N ASP A 390 -15.17 -22.92 -12.98
CA ASP A 390 -15.07 -21.93 -11.91
C ASP A 390 -13.72 -21.20 -11.87
N ALA A 391 -12.77 -21.50 -12.76
CA ALA A 391 -11.51 -20.76 -12.89
C ALA A 391 -11.75 -19.40 -13.57
N VAL A 392 -12.13 -18.43 -12.75
CA VAL A 392 -12.57 -17.10 -13.14
C VAL A 392 -11.77 -16.06 -12.37
N TRP A 393 -11.01 -15.28 -13.11
CA TRP A 393 -10.38 -14.06 -12.59
C TRP A 393 -11.28 -12.87 -12.88
N THR A 394 -11.56 -12.04 -11.88
CA THR A 394 -12.27 -10.78 -12.06
C THR A 394 -11.42 -9.65 -11.51
N SER A 395 -11.13 -8.63 -12.32
CA SER A 395 -10.36 -7.47 -11.87
C SER A 395 -11.08 -6.73 -10.76
N LYS A 396 -10.35 -5.93 -9.98
CA LYS A 396 -10.99 -4.84 -9.23
C LYS A 396 -11.76 -3.93 -10.18
N VAL A 397 -12.72 -3.17 -9.64
CA VAL A 397 -13.35 -2.09 -10.41
C VAL A 397 -12.30 -1.03 -10.73
N LEU A 398 -12.18 -0.67 -12.00
CA LEU A 398 -11.28 0.35 -12.50
C LEU A 398 -12.04 1.68 -12.60
N ASP A 399 -11.55 2.71 -11.92
CA ASP A 399 -12.16 4.04 -11.85
C ASP A 399 -11.43 5.01 -12.78
N ALA A 400 -12.12 5.53 -13.79
CA ALA A 400 -11.58 6.53 -14.71
C ALA A 400 -11.58 7.96 -14.14
N THR A 401 -11.93 8.12 -12.85
CA THR A 401 -12.11 9.35 -12.06
C THR A 401 -13.26 10.24 -12.51
N LEU A 402 -13.46 10.33 -13.83
CA LEU A 402 -14.56 10.99 -14.49
C LEU A 402 -15.29 10.02 -15.42
N ARG A 403 -16.40 10.48 -16.01
CA ARG A 403 -17.04 9.77 -17.10
C ARG A 403 -16.04 9.64 -18.26
N ALA A 404 -15.90 8.43 -18.78
CA ALA A 404 -14.92 8.11 -19.80
C ALA A 404 -15.51 7.25 -20.92
N ARG A 405 -14.99 7.43 -22.12
CA ARG A 405 -15.19 6.53 -23.25
C ARG A 405 -14.07 5.49 -23.25
N PHE A 406 -14.44 4.23 -23.08
CA PHE A 406 -13.48 3.12 -23.09
C PHE A 406 -13.16 2.67 -24.52
N GLY A 407 -11.88 2.42 -24.79
CA GLY A 407 -11.39 1.94 -26.08
C GLY A 407 -11.43 0.41 -26.20
N THR A 408 -10.41 -0.14 -26.84
CA THR A 408 -10.28 -1.58 -27.09
C THR A 408 -9.64 -2.27 -25.90
N VAL A 409 -10.37 -3.20 -25.26
CA VAL A 409 -9.75 -4.08 -24.27
C VAL A 409 -8.85 -5.08 -25.00
N SER A 410 -7.61 -5.19 -24.55
CA SER A 410 -6.61 -6.12 -25.09
C SER A 410 -5.86 -6.80 -23.95
N TRP A 411 -5.28 -7.96 -24.20
CA TRP A 411 -4.55 -8.71 -23.18
C TRP A 411 -3.42 -9.54 -23.78
N ARG A 412 -2.44 -9.87 -22.94
CA ARG A 412 -1.36 -10.82 -23.25
C ARG A 412 -1.65 -12.15 -22.56
N SER A 413 -1.77 -13.22 -23.34
CA SER A 413 -2.04 -14.57 -22.83
C SER A 413 -1.24 -15.62 -23.58
N SER A 414 -1.02 -16.77 -22.93
CA SER A 414 -0.59 -18.01 -23.57
C SER A 414 -1.74 -19.01 -23.48
N GLY A 415 -2.15 -19.62 -24.59
CA GLY A 415 -3.32 -20.50 -24.62
C GLY A 415 -4.66 -19.76 -24.64
N PRO A 416 -5.80 -20.50 -24.70
CA PRO A 416 -7.12 -19.91 -24.86
C PRO A 416 -7.67 -19.32 -23.54
N VAL A 417 -7.82 -17.99 -23.50
CA VAL A 417 -8.50 -17.26 -22.41
C VAL A 417 -9.74 -16.53 -22.97
N GLU A 418 -10.87 -16.68 -22.29
CA GLU A 418 -12.10 -15.95 -22.62
C GLU A 418 -12.23 -14.71 -21.73
N VAL A 419 -12.24 -13.52 -22.33
CA VAL A 419 -12.39 -12.25 -21.61
C VAL A 419 -13.82 -11.73 -21.72
N SER A 420 -14.31 -11.02 -20.72
CA SER A 420 -15.55 -10.25 -20.75
C SER A 420 -15.36 -8.96 -19.99
N PHE A 421 -16.17 -7.95 -20.28
CA PHE A 421 -16.14 -6.68 -19.57
C PHE A 421 -17.55 -6.23 -19.19
N ARG A 422 -17.64 -5.32 -18.22
CA ARG A 422 -18.86 -4.58 -17.89
C ARG A 422 -18.51 -3.17 -17.45
N THR A 423 -19.46 -2.26 -17.54
CA THR A 423 -19.27 -0.84 -17.20
C THR A 423 -20.38 -0.33 -16.27
N GLY A 424 -20.10 0.71 -15.49
CA GLY A 424 -21.07 1.29 -14.57
C GLY A 424 -20.77 2.71 -14.13
N GLY A 425 -21.76 3.33 -13.47
CA GLY A 425 -21.68 4.70 -12.94
C GLY A 425 -21.28 4.80 -11.47
N THR A 426 -21.27 3.67 -10.74
CA THR A 426 -21.00 3.61 -9.29
C THR A 426 -19.73 2.81 -9.01
N GLY A 427 -19.01 3.12 -7.92
CA GLY A 427 -17.75 2.45 -7.58
C GLY A 427 -17.90 0.99 -7.12
N VAL A 428 -19.11 0.59 -6.73
CA VAL A 428 -19.45 -0.79 -6.36
C VAL A 428 -20.45 -1.31 -7.39
N PRO A 429 -20.22 -2.49 -8.01
CA PRO A 429 -21.16 -3.04 -8.98
C PRO A 429 -22.53 -3.32 -8.35
N ASP A 430 -23.57 -2.72 -8.91
CA ASP A 430 -24.97 -2.83 -8.50
C ASP A 430 -25.87 -3.09 -9.71
N ALA A 431 -27.20 -3.01 -9.52
CA ALA A 431 -28.18 -3.24 -10.58
C ALA A 431 -28.14 -2.22 -11.73
N THR A 432 -27.45 -1.09 -11.57
CA THR A 432 -27.29 -0.05 -12.61
C THR A 432 -26.12 -0.31 -13.55
N TRP A 433 -25.25 -1.26 -13.22
CA TRP A 433 -24.16 -1.69 -14.10
C TRP A 433 -24.69 -2.47 -15.29
N SER A 434 -23.94 -2.45 -16.39
CA SER A 434 -24.22 -3.34 -17.51
C SER A 434 -24.08 -4.81 -17.07
N GLY A 435 -24.81 -5.69 -17.76
CA GLY A 435 -24.45 -7.10 -17.78
C GLY A 435 -23.01 -7.28 -18.28
N TRP A 436 -22.43 -8.45 -18.01
CA TRP A 436 -21.16 -8.83 -18.64
C TRP A 436 -21.35 -8.98 -20.14
N SER A 437 -20.39 -8.50 -20.93
CA SER A 437 -20.32 -8.73 -22.36
C SER A 437 -20.31 -10.24 -22.68
N ASN A 438 -20.64 -10.57 -23.93
CA ASN A 438 -20.34 -11.91 -24.44
C ASN A 438 -18.82 -12.17 -24.32
N PRO A 439 -18.41 -13.43 -24.06
CA PRO A 439 -17.00 -13.80 -24.04
C PRO A 439 -16.31 -13.48 -25.36
N ILE A 440 -15.14 -12.84 -25.29
CA ILE A 440 -14.28 -12.51 -26.42
C ILE A 440 -12.95 -13.27 -26.31
N THR A 441 -12.38 -13.65 -27.46
CA THR A 441 -11.12 -14.41 -27.56
C THR A 441 -9.99 -13.63 -28.22
N GLY A 442 -10.21 -12.34 -28.50
CA GLY A 442 -9.21 -11.40 -28.99
C GLY A 442 -9.63 -9.96 -28.67
N PRO A 443 -8.75 -8.98 -28.92
CA PRO A 443 -9.04 -7.58 -28.61
C PRO A 443 -10.36 -7.10 -29.22
N ALA A 444 -11.17 -6.41 -28.42
CA ALA A 444 -12.48 -5.92 -28.86
C ALA A 444 -12.82 -4.55 -28.25
N PRO A 445 -13.54 -3.68 -28.98
CA PRO A 445 -13.96 -2.38 -28.46
C PRO A 445 -15.02 -2.54 -27.36
N ILE A 446 -14.89 -1.78 -26.28
CA ILE A 446 -15.90 -1.75 -25.21
C ILE A 446 -17.15 -0.98 -25.65
N ASN A 447 -16.98 0.08 -26.47
CA ASN A 447 -18.07 0.89 -27.04
C ASN A 447 -19.09 1.37 -26.00
N ALA A 448 -18.63 1.75 -24.81
CA ALA A 448 -19.46 2.28 -23.75
C ALA A 448 -18.83 3.52 -23.11
N THR A 449 -19.69 4.43 -22.68
CA THR A 449 -19.30 5.61 -21.90
C THR A 449 -19.77 5.46 -20.47
N ALA A 450 -18.83 5.33 -19.53
CA ALA A 450 -19.10 5.21 -18.11
C ALA A 450 -17.88 5.65 -17.29
N ARG A 451 -18.00 5.79 -15.97
CA ARG A 451 -16.85 6.10 -15.11
C ARG A 451 -16.06 4.85 -14.73
N TYR A 452 -16.75 3.73 -14.57
CA TYR A 452 -16.16 2.49 -14.09
C TYR A 452 -16.21 1.39 -15.14
N VAL A 453 -15.16 0.57 -15.18
CA VAL A 453 -15.07 -0.64 -15.99
C VAL A 453 -14.52 -1.79 -15.14
N GLN A 454 -14.96 -3.01 -15.43
CA GLN A 454 -14.43 -4.22 -14.81
C GLN A 454 -14.20 -5.27 -15.89
N VAL A 455 -13.11 -6.03 -15.77
CA VAL A 455 -12.73 -7.08 -16.70
C VAL A 455 -12.78 -8.43 -15.98
N ARG A 456 -13.16 -9.48 -16.70
CA ARG A 456 -13.19 -10.85 -16.21
C ARG A 456 -12.56 -11.77 -17.24
N ALA A 457 -11.74 -12.71 -16.80
CA ALA A 457 -11.16 -13.75 -17.62
C ALA A 457 -11.56 -15.14 -17.13
N ARG A 458 -11.79 -16.08 -18.04
CA ARG A 458 -12.08 -17.48 -17.74
C ARG A 458 -11.06 -18.40 -18.38
N PHE A 459 -10.64 -19.41 -17.62
CA PHE A 459 -9.64 -20.43 -18.00
C PHE A 459 -10.29 -21.81 -18.20
N SER A 460 -11.53 -21.83 -18.71
CA SER A 460 -12.36 -23.05 -18.78
C SER A 460 -11.91 -24.08 -19.82
N ARG A 461 -11.17 -23.66 -20.86
CA ARG A 461 -10.79 -24.52 -22.00
C ARG A 461 -9.44 -25.20 -21.83
N ASP A 462 -8.49 -24.52 -21.22
CA ASP A 462 -7.14 -25.03 -20.98
C ASP A 462 -6.65 -24.57 -19.60
N PRO A 463 -6.46 -25.49 -18.64
CA PRO A 463 -5.95 -25.15 -17.31
C PRO A 463 -4.50 -24.64 -17.33
N ASN A 464 -3.76 -24.83 -18.43
CA ASN A 464 -2.40 -24.30 -18.59
C ASN A 464 -2.38 -22.91 -19.24
N ALA A 465 -3.53 -22.38 -19.67
CA ALA A 465 -3.59 -21.04 -20.21
C ALA A 465 -3.20 -20.00 -19.14
N THR A 466 -2.50 -18.96 -19.57
CA THR A 466 -2.03 -17.88 -18.71
C THR A 466 -2.49 -16.53 -19.23
N LEU A 467 -2.69 -15.58 -18.32
CA LEU A 467 -2.98 -14.18 -18.60
C LEU A 467 -1.94 -13.33 -17.86
N ALA A 468 -1.11 -12.61 -18.61
CA ALA A 468 -0.01 -11.84 -18.05
C ALA A 468 -0.28 -10.33 -18.01
N GLU A 469 -1.21 -9.83 -18.82
CA GLU A 469 -1.51 -8.40 -18.88
C GLU A 469 -2.93 -8.17 -19.39
N VAL A 470 -3.65 -7.21 -18.82
CA VAL A 470 -4.89 -6.65 -19.36
C VAL A 470 -4.77 -5.14 -19.47
N THR A 471 -5.11 -4.62 -20.65
CA THR A 471 -4.96 -3.22 -21.02
C THR A 471 -6.30 -2.66 -21.50
N VAL A 472 -6.73 -1.57 -20.87
CA VAL A 472 -7.97 -0.84 -21.21
C VAL A 472 -7.66 0.65 -21.38
N PRO A 473 -7.51 1.13 -22.63
CA PRO A 473 -7.38 2.56 -22.91
C PRO A 473 -8.72 3.27 -22.71
N PHE A 474 -8.68 4.53 -22.30
CA PHE A 474 -9.86 5.37 -22.11
C PHE A 474 -9.54 6.85 -22.27
N VAL A 475 -10.58 7.63 -22.55
CA VAL A 475 -10.53 9.10 -22.62
C VAL A 475 -11.66 9.64 -21.74
N THR A 476 -11.35 10.54 -20.82
CA THR A 476 -12.34 11.23 -19.98
C THR A 476 -12.95 12.41 -20.72
N ASP A 477 -14.14 12.85 -20.28
CA ASP A 477 -14.69 14.13 -20.72
C ASP A 477 -13.71 15.26 -20.37
N ASN A 478 -13.47 16.20 -21.30
CA ASN A 478 -12.60 17.35 -21.04
C ASN A 478 -13.26 18.27 -20.01
N VAL A 479 -12.56 18.61 -18.93
CA VAL A 479 -13.07 19.48 -17.88
C VAL A 479 -12.22 20.73 -17.80
N ARG A 480 -12.89 21.88 -17.81
CA ARG A 480 -12.24 23.19 -17.65
C ARG A 480 -11.35 23.18 -16.40
N PRO A 481 -10.06 23.55 -16.48
CA PRO A 481 -9.26 23.86 -15.30
C PRO A 481 -9.80 25.14 -14.65
N VAL A 482 -9.92 25.16 -13.33
CA VAL A 482 -10.44 26.31 -12.58
C VAL A 482 -9.39 26.80 -11.59
N ILE A 483 -8.75 27.92 -11.92
CA ILE A 483 -7.99 28.68 -10.91
C ILE A 483 -8.93 29.17 -9.82
N THR A 484 -8.69 28.76 -8.57
CA THR A 484 -9.52 29.09 -7.41
C THR A 484 -8.95 30.22 -6.57
N GLU A 485 -7.64 30.46 -6.67
CA GLU A 485 -6.93 31.46 -5.86
C GLU A 485 -5.68 31.95 -6.60
N VAL A 486 -5.38 33.25 -6.55
CA VAL A 486 -4.10 33.84 -7.01
C VAL A 486 -3.60 34.79 -5.94
N ASN A 487 -2.44 34.48 -5.37
CA ASN A 487 -1.75 35.30 -4.37
C ASN A 487 -0.49 35.88 -4.96
N ALA A 488 -0.33 37.20 -4.86
CA ALA A 488 0.90 37.90 -5.21
C ALA A 488 1.40 38.61 -3.94
N THR A 489 2.52 38.15 -3.39
CA THR A 489 3.09 38.71 -2.17
C THR A 489 4.55 39.10 -2.39
N ALA A 490 4.95 40.26 -1.88
CA ALA A 490 6.36 40.61 -1.83
C ALA A 490 7.07 39.58 -0.93
N LYS A 491 8.20 39.06 -1.38
CA LYS A 491 8.96 38.02 -0.65
C LYS A 491 9.61 38.56 0.63
N ALA A 492 9.57 39.88 0.83
CA ALA A 492 9.86 40.61 2.05
C ALA A 492 8.77 40.41 3.15
N GLY A 493 8.57 39.17 3.58
CA GLY A 493 7.73 38.82 4.74
C GLY A 493 8.42 37.76 5.60
N PRO A 494 8.16 37.68 6.92
CA PRO A 494 8.88 36.78 7.80
C PRO A 494 8.73 35.32 7.33
N THR A 495 9.86 34.62 7.28
CA THR A 495 9.95 33.19 6.95
C THR A 495 9.09 32.34 7.87
N LYS A 496 8.13 31.62 7.27
CA LYS A 496 7.46 30.39 7.71
C LYS A 496 7.56 30.03 9.21
N GLU A 497 6.56 30.45 9.98
CA GLU A 497 5.94 29.71 11.08
C GLU A 497 4.44 30.07 11.12
N PRO A 498 3.54 29.19 11.62
CA PRO A 498 2.11 29.43 11.55
C PRO A 498 1.72 30.71 12.29
N VAL A 499 0.91 31.51 11.59
CA VAL A 499 0.38 32.83 11.95
C VAL A 499 -0.07 32.90 13.42
N LYS A 500 0.73 33.57 14.27
CA LYS A 500 0.12 34.50 15.23
C LYS A 500 -0.29 35.71 14.40
N GLU A 501 -1.58 36.04 14.36
CA GLU A 501 -2.16 37.07 13.48
C GLU A 501 -1.59 38.48 13.69
N VAL A 502 -0.71 38.69 14.67
CA VAL A 502 -0.02 39.95 14.92
C VAL A 502 1.47 39.68 15.14
N PRO A 503 2.36 40.20 14.28
CA PRO A 503 3.81 40.19 14.53
C PRO A 503 4.14 40.79 15.89
N ALA A 504 5.19 40.28 16.56
CA ALA A 504 5.64 40.86 17.82
C ALA A 504 6.09 42.31 17.61
N SER A 505 5.71 43.21 18.52
CA SER A 505 6.20 44.59 18.50
C SER A 505 7.73 44.60 18.57
N GLY A 506 8.38 45.28 17.61
CA GLY A 506 9.84 45.36 17.53
C GLY A 506 10.53 44.19 16.81
N ALA A 507 9.81 43.30 16.10
CA ALA A 507 10.37 42.25 15.25
C ALA A 507 11.44 42.77 14.25
N GLU A 508 12.28 41.88 13.70
CA GLU A 508 13.33 42.27 12.75
C GLU A 508 12.80 43.13 11.58
N PRO A 509 13.59 44.09 11.08
CA PRO A 509 13.19 44.90 9.94
C PRO A 509 12.89 44.02 8.71
N PRO A 510 11.94 44.43 7.85
CA PRO A 510 11.69 43.73 6.60
C PRO A 510 12.97 43.72 5.73
N LYS A 511 13.23 42.57 5.09
CA LYS A 511 14.35 42.44 4.15
C LYS A 511 13.89 42.83 2.76
N ARG A 512 14.58 43.77 2.12
CA ARG A 512 14.34 44.13 0.72
C ARG A 512 14.40 42.89 -0.18
N ASP A 513 13.36 42.72 -0.99
CA ASP A 513 13.35 41.76 -2.10
C ASP A 513 12.55 42.36 -3.27
N SER A 514 13.18 42.45 -4.46
CA SER A 514 12.54 42.94 -5.68
C SER A 514 11.70 41.86 -6.38
N VAL A 515 11.64 40.66 -5.80
CA VAL A 515 10.84 39.54 -6.28
C VAL A 515 9.49 39.51 -5.57
N VAL A 516 8.42 39.60 -6.38
CA VAL A 516 7.06 39.30 -5.95
C VAL A 516 6.82 37.81 -6.21
N LYS A 517 6.53 37.05 -5.14
CA LYS A 517 6.16 35.64 -5.28
C LYS A 517 4.68 35.55 -5.63
N VAL A 518 4.40 35.02 -6.81
CA VAL A 518 3.05 34.74 -7.30
C VAL A 518 2.79 33.25 -7.16
N THR A 519 1.71 32.87 -6.47
CA THR A 519 1.28 31.47 -6.32
C THR A 519 -0.21 31.35 -6.60
N TRP A 520 -0.65 30.23 -7.16
CA TRP A 520 -2.06 30.01 -7.42
C TRP A 520 -2.49 28.57 -7.13
N LYS A 521 -3.78 28.39 -6.88
CA LYS A 521 -4.42 27.08 -6.76
C LYS A 521 -5.29 26.84 -7.98
N VAL A 522 -5.27 25.60 -8.47
CA VAL A 522 -6.09 25.16 -9.60
C VAL A 522 -6.82 23.88 -9.21
N ASP A 523 -8.11 23.82 -9.55
CA ASP A 523 -8.87 22.59 -9.60
C ASP A 523 -8.77 22.02 -11.03
N ASN A 524 -8.22 20.81 -11.17
CA ASN A 524 -8.02 20.14 -12.46
C ASN A 524 -8.52 18.67 -12.41
N PRO A 525 -9.85 18.44 -12.55
CA PRO A 525 -10.46 17.14 -12.26
C PRO A 525 -10.02 15.97 -13.15
N ASP A 526 -9.67 16.21 -14.41
CA ASP A 526 -9.19 15.20 -15.36
C ASP A 526 -7.66 14.98 -15.30
N SER A 527 -6.96 15.83 -14.53
CA SER A 527 -5.51 15.75 -14.28
C SER A 527 -4.67 15.83 -15.55
N ASP A 528 -5.12 16.59 -16.53
CA ASP A 528 -4.36 16.83 -17.74
C ASP A 528 -3.18 17.82 -17.54
N PRO A 529 -2.18 17.81 -18.44
CA PRO A 529 -1.12 18.80 -18.43
C PRO A 529 -1.63 20.22 -18.72
N LEU A 530 -1.42 21.14 -17.78
CA LEU A 530 -1.79 22.55 -17.92
C LEU A 530 -0.61 23.45 -18.30
N ARG A 531 -0.90 24.47 -19.09
CA ARG A 531 -0.03 25.64 -19.32
C ARG A 531 -0.61 26.84 -18.60
N TYR A 532 0.27 27.62 -17.96
CA TYR A 532 -0.08 28.90 -17.35
C TYR A 532 0.48 30.08 -18.14
N ARG A 533 -0.32 31.13 -18.29
CA ARG A 533 0.11 32.44 -18.75
C ARG A 533 -0.07 33.45 -17.62
N ILE A 534 0.97 34.20 -17.33
CA ILE A 534 0.97 35.18 -16.25
C ILE A 534 1.16 36.56 -16.87
N ALA A 535 0.23 37.47 -16.58
CA ALA A 535 0.27 38.84 -17.03
C ALA A 535 0.07 39.81 -15.85
N PHE A 536 0.56 41.02 -15.95
CA PHE A 536 0.42 42.06 -14.94
C PHE A 536 -0.07 43.38 -15.54
N LYS A 537 -0.71 44.21 -14.72
CA LYS A 537 -1.06 45.60 -15.04
C LYS A 537 -0.84 46.48 -13.82
N ARG A 538 -0.46 47.73 -14.05
CA ARG A 538 -0.47 48.77 -13.01
C ARG A 538 -1.89 49.26 -12.80
N GLU A 539 -2.28 49.55 -11.57
CA GLU A 539 -3.60 50.09 -11.25
C GLU A 539 -3.87 51.38 -12.04
N GLY A 540 -5.07 51.50 -12.60
CA GLY A 540 -5.45 52.58 -13.53
C GLY A 540 -5.04 52.37 -14.99
N GLN A 541 -4.24 51.35 -15.33
CA GLN A 541 -3.96 50.99 -16.72
C GLN A 541 -4.88 49.86 -17.22
N ALA A 542 -5.31 49.95 -18.47
CA ALA A 542 -6.16 48.92 -19.10
C ALA A 542 -5.34 47.76 -19.72
N GLN A 543 -4.09 48.02 -20.09
CA GLN A 543 -3.27 47.06 -20.84
C GLN A 543 -2.54 46.08 -19.89
N TRP A 544 -2.75 44.79 -20.13
CA TRP A 544 -1.98 43.69 -19.53
C TRP A 544 -0.65 43.50 -20.28
N ARG A 545 0.42 43.19 -19.53
CA ARG A 545 1.76 42.87 -20.05
C ARG A 545 2.19 41.51 -19.54
N ASP A 546 2.93 40.75 -20.34
CA ASP A 546 3.37 39.41 -19.94
C ASP A 546 4.46 39.48 -18.87
N ALA A 547 4.31 38.67 -17.81
CA ALA A 547 5.31 38.51 -16.76
C ALA A 547 6.37 37.45 -17.12
N LEU A 548 6.08 36.61 -18.12
CA LEU A 548 6.94 35.55 -18.62
C LEU A 548 7.76 36.05 -19.81
N LYS A 549 8.89 35.38 -20.09
CA LYS A 549 9.65 35.66 -21.31
C LYS A 549 8.86 35.23 -22.55
N ALA A 550 9.15 35.86 -23.69
CA ALA A 550 8.64 35.38 -24.97
C ALA A 550 8.98 33.89 -25.14
N ASP A 551 8.00 33.12 -25.61
CA ASP A 551 8.07 31.67 -25.83
C ASP A 551 8.23 30.78 -24.58
N GLU A 552 8.17 31.34 -23.37
CA GLU A 552 8.22 30.55 -22.14
C GLU A 552 6.93 29.72 -21.96
N VAL A 553 7.10 28.43 -21.70
CA VAL A 553 6.02 27.51 -21.35
C VAL A 553 6.09 27.24 -19.85
N HIS A 554 5.18 27.86 -19.11
CA HIS A 554 5.13 27.72 -17.66
C HIS A 554 4.10 26.65 -17.26
N THR A 555 4.53 25.67 -16.46
CA THR A 555 3.71 24.53 -16.00
C THR A 555 3.66 24.37 -14.48
N LYS A 556 4.42 25.19 -13.75
CA LYS A 556 4.39 25.22 -12.28
C LYS A 556 3.27 26.13 -11.80
N THR A 557 2.81 25.96 -10.56
CA THR A 557 1.77 26.80 -9.95
C THR A 557 2.34 27.98 -9.14
N GLU A 558 3.57 28.38 -9.44
CA GLU A 558 4.27 29.47 -8.79
C GLU A 558 5.24 30.19 -9.75
N LEU A 559 5.35 31.50 -9.60
CA LEU A 559 6.28 32.35 -10.33
C LEU A 559 6.96 33.33 -9.37
N ASP A 560 8.28 33.34 -9.37
CA ASP A 560 9.08 34.41 -8.74
C ASP A 560 9.20 35.55 -9.78
N TRP A 561 8.37 36.58 -9.64
CA TRP A 561 8.26 37.70 -10.58
C TRP A 561 9.20 38.84 -10.20
N GLU A 562 10.21 39.10 -11.04
CA GLU A 562 11.17 40.19 -10.85
C GLU A 562 10.56 41.55 -11.19
N THR A 563 10.57 42.48 -10.23
CA THR A 563 9.89 43.79 -10.34
C THR A 563 10.84 44.99 -10.31
N SER A 564 12.15 44.79 -10.21
CA SER A 564 13.15 45.88 -10.14
C SER A 564 13.13 46.86 -11.32
N ALA A 565 12.66 46.43 -12.50
CA ALA A 565 12.56 47.27 -13.69
C ALA A 565 11.19 47.95 -13.86
N LEU A 566 10.25 47.74 -12.93
CA LEU A 566 8.90 48.28 -13.03
C LEU A 566 8.79 49.64 -12.33
N PRO A 567 7.97 50.57 -12.86
CA PRO A 567 7.61 51.77 -12.13
C PRO A 567 6.92 51.44 -10.80
N GLU A 568 7.10 52.28 -9.80
CA GLU A 568 6.50 52.05 -8.48
C GLU A 568 4.98 52.18 -8.48
N GLY A 569 4.35 51.48 -7.54
CA GLY A 569 2.92 51.61 -7.24
C GLY A 569 2.21 50.27 -7.18
N LYS A 570 0.89 50.33 -7.35
CA LYS A 570 -0.02 49.20 -7.17
C LYS A 570 -0.18 48.41 -8.47
N TYR A 571 -0.04 47.09 -8.39
CA TYR A 571 -0.15 46.16 -9.51
C TYR A 571 -1.16 45.06 -9.23
N ARG A 572 -1.72 44.50 -10.29
CA ARG A 572 -2.49 43.24 -10.24
C ARG A 572 -1.85 42.23 -11.17
N VAL A 573 -1.89 40.97 -10.78
CA VAL A 573 -1.41 39.84 -11.58
C VAL A 573 -2.63 39.02 -12.01
N ARG A 574 -2.66 38.61 -13.27
CA ARG A 574 -3.65 37.68 -13.82
C ARG A 574 -2.96 36.41 -14.24
N VAL A 575 -3.47 35.29 -13.75
CA VAL A 575 -3.04 33.97 -14.17
C VAL A 575 -4.14 33.36 -15.02
N GLU A 576 -3.79 32.85 -16.20
CA GLU A 576 -4.65 32.04 -17.05
C GLU A 576 -4.12 30.61 -17.07
N ALA A 577 -4.97 29.64 -16.77
CA ALA A 577 -4.72 28.21 -16.93
C ALA A 577 -5.39 27.72 -18.21
N SER A 578 -4.67 26.89 -18.98
CA SER A 578 -5.16 26.30 -20.23
C SER A 578 -4.70 24.85 -20.37
N ASP A 579 -5.61 24.02 -20.85
CA ASP A 579 -5.41 22.60 -21.18
C ASP A 579 -4.87 22.36 -22.61
N GLU A 580 -4.37 23.40 -23.27
CA GLU A 580 -4.01 23.37 -24.71
C GLU A 580 -2.89 22.38 -25.06
N ALA A 581 -2.14 21.89 -24.07
CA ALA A 581 -1.12 20.87 -24.26
C ALA A 581 -1.71 19.45 -24.37
N ALA A 582 -2.92 19.24 -23.86
CA ALA A 582 -3.57 17.94 -23.74
C ALA A 582 -4.72 17.74 -24.72
N ASN A 583 -5.22 18.83 -25.31
CA ASN A 583 -6.47 18.88 -26.07
C ASN A 583 -6.29 19.51 -27.46
N PRO A 584 -7.07 19.06 -28.46
CA PRO A 584 -7.04 19.66 -29.79
C PRO A 584 -7.57 21.11 -29.75
N PRO A 585 -7.16 21.98 -30.69
CA PRO A 585 -7.44 23.42 -30.64
C PRO A 585 -8.92 23.82 -30.49
N ASP A 586 -9.85 22.99 -30.97
CA ASP A 586 -11.30 23.19 -30.91
C ASP A 586 -11.92 22.80 -29.55
N GLN A 587 -11.17 22.12 -28.69
CA GLN A 587 -11.64 21.64 -27.38
C GLN A 587 -10.90 22.27 -26.20
N VAL A 588 -9.98 23.19 -26.46
CA VAL A 588 -9.19 23.87 -25.42
C VAL A 588 -10.11 24.68 -24.48
N LEU A 589 -10.02 24.41 -23.19
CA LEU A 589 -10.69 25.13 -22.12
C LEU A 589 -9.67 25.96 -21.33
N LYS A 590 -10.13 27.13 -20.87
CA LYS A 590 -9.29 28.09 -20.17
C LYS A 590 -10.04 28.71 -19.00
N HIS A 591 -9.28 29.11 -17.98
CA HIS A 591 -9.79 29.96 -16.92
C HIS A 591 -8.73 30.97 -16.49
N ALA A 592 -9.14 32.20 -16.22
CA ALA A 592 -8.25 33.22 -15.70
C ALA A 592 -8.80 33.82 -14.41
N LEU A 593 -7.89 34.10 -13.45
CA LEU A 593 -8.20 34.77 -12.20
C LEU A 593 -7.18 35.88 -11.94
N GLU A 594 -7.65 36.99 -11.38
CA GLU A 594 -6.81 38.12 -10.96
C GLU A 594 -6.47 38.00 -9.47
N SER A 595 -5.26 38.40 -9.09
CA SER A 595 -4.85 38.58 -7.71
C SER A 595 -5.47 39.83 -7.09
N ASP A 596 -5.35 39.91 -5.77
CA ASP A 596 -5.40 41.19 -5.07
C ASP A 596 -4.25 42.12 -5.49
N THR A 597 -4.34 43.37 -5.07
CA THR A 597 -3.34 44.39 -5.39
C THR A 597 -2.04 44.13 -4.63
N VAL A 598 -0.92 44.12 -5.34
CA VAL A 598 0.44 44.07 -4.79
C VAL A 598 1.12 45.43 -4.97
N VAL A 599 1.81 45.91 -3.94
CA VAL A 599 2.60 47.14 -4.00
C VAL A 599 4.02 46.79 -4.44
N VAL A 600 4.51 47.46 -5.48
CA VAL A 600 5.90 47.40 -5.94
C VAL A 600 6.57 48.71 -5.54
N ASP A 601 7.56 48.61 -4.66
CA ASP A 601 8.34 49.73 -4.16
C ASP A 601 9.82 49.35 -4.11
N ASN A 602 10.62 50.02 -4.94
CA ASN A 602 12.04 49.73 -5.13
C ASN A 602 12.96 50.88 -4.68
N THR A 603 12.40 52.02 -4.26
CA THR A 603 13.16 53.21 -3.90
C THR A 603 13.37 53.27 -2.40
N PRO A 604 14.62 53.43 -1.92
CA PRO A 604 14.86 53.67 -0.52
C PRO A 604 14.27 55.00 -0.03
N PRO A 605 13.80 55.06 1.22
CA PRO A 605 13.31 56.29 1.82
C PRO A 605 14.42 57.36 1.92
N ARG A 606 14.05 58.62 2.17
CA ARG A 606 15.00 59.74 2.25
C ARG A 606 14.97 60.41 3.62
N ILE A 607 16.15 60.57 4.24
CA ILE A 607 16.32 61.36 5.46
C ILE A 607 16.40 62.84 5.07
N GLU A 608 15.28 63.55 5.17
CA GLU A 608 15.21 64.99 4.86
C GLU A 608 15.94 65.84 5.91
N THR A 609 15.70 65.55 7.19
CA THR A 609 16.29 66.28 8.31
C THR A 609 16.94 65.30 9.27
N LEU A 610 18.16 65.59 9.72
CA LEU A 610 18.86 64.89 10.79
C LEU A 610 19.63 65.91 11.62
N THR A 611 19.29 66.03 12.90
CA THR A 611 19.90 66.98 13.83
C THR A 611 20.11 66.35 15.19
N LEU A 612 21.20 66.71 15.85
CA LEU A 612 21.52 66.26 17.20
C LEU A 612 21.92 67.49 18.02
N ALA A 613 21.03 67.91 18.93
CA ALA A 613 21.25 69.05 19.81
C ALA A 613 21.44 68.56 21.24
N GLY A 614 22.67 68.62 21.74
CA GLY A 614 23.05 68.01 23.02
C GLY A 614 22.83 66.50 22.99
N ARG A 615 21.81 66.00 23.69
CA ARG A 615 21.42 64.58 23.70
C ARG A 615 20.09 64.28 23.02
N ARG A 616 19.49 65.28 22.37
CA ARG A 616 18.20 65.14 21.68
C ARG A 616 18.42 64.98 20.17
N LEU A 617 18.11 63.79 19.66
CA LEU A 617 18.16 63.45 18.25
C LEU A 617 16.80 63.72 17.61
N ARG A 618 16.79 64.49 16.52
CA ARG A 618 15.61 64.67 15.66
C ARG A 618 15.91 64.24 14.23
N ALA A 619 15.07 63.38 13.69
CA ALA A 619 15.14 62.95 12.30
C ALA A 619 13.75 62.98 11.66
N ARG A 620 13.67 63.31 10.37
CA ARG A 620 12.46 63.17 9.55
C ARG A 620 12.81 62.39 8.29
N VAL A 621 12.04 61.35 8.01
CA VAL A 621 12.23 60.44 6.88
C VAL A 621 10.94 60.36 6.07
N VAL A 622 11.08 60.50 4.76
CA VAL A 622 9.95 60.48 3.83
C VAL A 622 10.18 59.40 2.78
N ASP A 623 9.13 58.65 2.48
CA ASP A 623 9.03 57.70 1.39
C ASP A 623 7.90 58.08 0.41
N GLY A 624 7.99 57.59 -0.83
CA GLY A 624 7.04 57.90 -1.89
C GLY A 624 5.87 56.92 -2.03
N THR A 625 6.02 55.67 -1.60
CA THR A 625 5.10 54.57 -1.95
C THR A 625 4.66 53.75 -0.73
N SER A 626 5.57 53.43 0.18
CA SER A 626 5.29 52.59 1.35
C SER A 626 5.48 53.37 2.66
N PRO A 627 4.79 52.99 3.76
CA PRO A 627 5.00 53.64 5.03
C PRO A 627 6.39 53.32 5.59
N ILE A 628 6.96 54.24 6.34
CA ILE A 628 8.16 54.00 7.13
C ILE A 628 7.74 53.14 8.33
N VAL A 629 8.45 52.04 8.57
CA VAL A 629 8.07 51.05 9.60
C VAL A 629 9.07 50.94 10.75
N ARG A 630 10.28 51.51 10.59
CA ARG A 630 11.33 51.38 11.60
C ARG A 630 12.40 52.45 11.48
N PHE A 631 12.85 52.95 12.63
CA PHE A 631 14.10 53.69 12.79
C PHE A 631 15.04 52.96 13.75
N GLU A 632 16.33 53.03 13.47
CA GLU A 632 17.38 52.49 14.32
C GLU A 632 18.57 53.45 14.43
N ILE A 633 19.30 53.34 15.53
CA ILE A 633 20.52 54.09 15.82
C ILE A 633 21.67 53.15 16.16
N ALA A 634 22.86 53.49 15.68
CA ALA A 634 24.12 52.87 16.06
C ALA A 634 25.20 53.96 16.25
N ILE A 635 26.28 53.61 16.94
CA ILE A 635 27.42 54.53 17.17
C ILE A 635 28.74 53.88 16.76
N ASP A 636 29.68 54.69 16.30
CA ASP A 636 31.09 54.34 16.06
C ASP A 636 31.29 53.03 15.25
N GLY A 637 30.42 52.80 14.25
CA GLY A 637 30.50 51.61 13.39
C GLY A 637 30.12 50.29 14.06
N ARG A 638 29.49 50.31 15.25
CA ARG A 638 29.00 49.10 15.92
C ARG A 638 27.84 48.47 15.14
N THR A 639 27.74 47.15 15.19
CA THR A 639 26.66 46.37 14.56
C THR A 639 25.41 46.25 15.44
N ASP A 640 25.45 46.75 16.66
CA ASP A 640 24.35 46.71 17.63
C ASP A 640 23.38 47.88 17.40
N TRP A 641 22.43 47.69 16.49
CA TRP A 641 21.38 48.66 16.20
C TRP A 641 20.32 48.68 17.29
N ARG A 642 19.95 49.88 17.75
CA ARG A 642 18.87 50.08 18.72
C ARG A 642 17.67 50.77 18.07
N PRO A 643 16.43 50.31 18.30
CA PRO A 643 15.25 50.94 17.72
C PRO A 643 15.01 52.33 18.33
N LEU A 644 14.53 53.26 17.52
CA LEU A 644 14.01 54.56 17.94
C LEU A 644 12.49 54.59 17.76
N ALA A 645 11.78 55.22 18.69
CA ALA A 645 10.33 55.40 18.61
C ALA A 645 9.96 56.59 17.70
N PRO A 646 8.87 56.50 16.94
CA PRO A 646 8.33 57.63 16.19
C PRO A 646 7.81 58.70 17.16
N ALA A 647 7.77 59.96 16.70
CA ALA A 647 7.42 61.11 17.50
C ALA A 647 5.95 61.13 17.94
N ASP A 648 5.05 60.56 17.13
CA ASP A 648 3.62 60.43 17.41
C ASP A 648 3.24 59.07 18.05
N GLY A 649 4.20 58.14 18.13
CA GLY A 649 4.09 56.87 18.84
C GLY A 649 3.78 55.64 17.99
N VAL A 650 3.50 55.78 16.69
CA VAL A 650 3.25 54.65 15.77
C VAL A 650 3.92 54.91 14.41
N PHE A 651 4.52 53.88 13.82
CA PHE A 651 5.03 53.94 12.45
C PHE A 651 3.93 53.43 11.49
N ASP A 652 3.22 54.33 10.82
CA ASP A 652 2.11 53.97 9.93
C ASP A 652 1.97 54.84 8.68
N THR A 653 2.79 55.88 8.53
CA THR A 653 2.76 56.80 7.39
C THR A 653 4.06 56.76 6.57
N SER A 654 4.03 57.36 5.37
CA SER A 654 5.22 57.52 4.52
C SER A 654 6.06 58.74 4.91
N ASP A 655 5.71 59.47 5.97
CA ASP A 655 6.41 60.67 6.42
C ASP A 655 6.51 60.64 7.95
N GLU A 656 7.59 60.03 8.42
CA GLU A 656 7.79 59.72 9.82
C GLU A 656 8.89 60.56 10.43
N SER A 657 8.71 60.91 11.70
CA SER A 657 9.70 61.67 12.45
C SER A 657 10.04 60.99 13.78
N VAL A 658 11.26 61.21 14.23
CA VAL A 658 11.75 60.77 15.53
C VAL A 658 12.22 61.99 16.31
N ASP A 659 11.84 62.08 17.57
CA ASP A 659 12.38 63.04 18.54
C ASP A 659 12.73 62.28 19.83
N ALA A 660 13.99 61.88 19.97
CA ALA A 660 14.44 60.96 21.02
C ALA A 660 15.61 61.51 21.84
N ASP A 661 15.61 61.24 23.14
CA ASP A 661 16.79 61.40 23.97
C ASP A 661 17.69 60.17 23.81
N VAL A 662 18.90 60.37 23.29
CA VAL A 662 19.84 59.30 22.95
C VAL A 662 20.95 59.14 23.98
N SER A 663 20.87 59.80 25.14
CA SER A 663 21.88 59.75 26.22
C SER A 663 22.23 58.34 26.71
N VAL A 664 21.27 57.40 26.64
CA VAL A 664 21.44 55.99 27.03
C VAL A 664 22.20 55.17 25.96
N VAL A 665 22.22 55.66 24.72
CA VAL A 665 22.84 54.97 23.58
C VAL A 665 24.15 55.62 23.16
N VAL A 666 24.24 56.96 23.24
CA VAL A 666 25.40 57.78 22.88
C VAL A 666 26.05 58.29 24.16
N PRO A 667 27.20 57.73 24.59
CA PRO A 667 27.93 58.18 25.77
C PRO A 667 28.44 59.62 25.63
N PRO A 668 28.88 60.27 26.73
CA PRO A 668 29.61 61.53 26.65
C PRO A 668 30.93 61.37 25.88
N GLY A 669 31.18 62.27 24.93
CA GLY A 669 32.37 62.26 24.09
C GLY A 669 32.02 62.48 22.61
N SER A 670 33.06 62.58 21.77
CA SER A 670 32.88 62.65 20.32
C SER A 670 32.56 61.25 19.78
N HIS A 671 31.40 61.11 19.13
CA HIS A 671 30.91 59.85 18.58
C HIS A 671 30.27 60.07 17.21
N ILE A 672 30.45 59.10 16.31
CA ILE A 672 29.71 59.08 15.03
C ILE A 672 28.39 58.37 15.30
N VAL A 673 27.28 59.10 15.17
CA VAL A 673 25.93 58.58 15.36
C VAL A 673 25.32 58.29 13.99
N VAL A 674 24.94 57.05 13.72
CA VAL A 674 24.30 56.64 12.47
C VAL A 674 22.83 56.36 12.74
N VAL A 675 21.95 57.02 11.98
CA VAL A 675 20.52 56.74 11.96
C VAL A 675 20.18 55.99 10.68
N ARG A 676 19.44 54.89 10.82
CA ARG A 676 18.93 54.08 9.72
C ARG A 676 17.42 54.00 9.78
N ALA A 677 16.74 54.16 8.66
CA ALA A 677 15.29 54.00 8.56
C ALA A 677 14.93 52.97 7.49
N PHE A 678 13.81 52.26 7.70
CA PHE A 678 13.27 51.23 6.82
C PHE A 678 11.84 51.53 6.46
N ASP A 679 11.49 51.30 5.19
CA ASP A 679 10.10 51.29 4.73
C ASP A 679 9.48 49.88 4.85
N ALA A 680 8.18 49.77 4.57
CA ALA A 680 7.46 48.50 4.65
C ALA A 680 7.88 47.49 3.57
N ALA A 681 8.48 47.94 2.47
CA ALA A 681 9.05 47.10 1.42
C ALA A 681 10.46 46.57 1.77
N GLY A 682 11.04 47.02 2.88
CA GLY A 682 12.37 46.63 3.34
C GLY A 682 13.51 47.44 2.74
N ASN A 683 13.23 48.51 1.98
CA ASN A 683 14.29 49.42 1.55
C ASN A 683 14.76 50.25 2.74
N ALA A 684 16.06 50.56 2.76
CA ALA A 684 16.69 51.21 3.89
C ALA A 684 17.60 52.36 3.46
N VAL A 685 17.63 53.39 4.29
CA VAL A 685 18.54 54.54 4.16
C VAL A 685 19.30 54.74 5.45
N SER A 686 20.55 55.19 5.38
CA SER A 686 21.36 55.52 6.55
C SER A 686 22.04 56.87 6.36
N ARG A 687 22.16 57.63 7.44
CA ARG A 687 22.87 58.91 7.47
C ARG A 687 23.50 59.10 8.84
N ASP A 688 24.70 59.68 8.86
CA ASP A 688 25.45 59.94 10.08
C ASP A 688 25.41 61.41 10.50
N ILE A 689 25.66 61.64 11.78
CA ILE A 689 25.85 62.94 12.41
C ILE A 689 26.85 62.81 13.56
N GLU A 690 27.69 63.82 13.78
CA GLU A 690 28.65 63.84 14.87
C GLU A 690 27.99 64.30 16.17
N ALA A 691 28.12 63.51 17.24
CA ALA A 691 27.85 63.94 18.61
C ALA A 691 29.14 64.55 19.19
N LYS A 692 29.04 65.70 19.86
CA LYS A 692 30.18 66.39 20.49
C LYS A 692 30.01 66.55 21.99
#